data_AF-A0A401KS97-F1
#
_entry.id   AF-A0A401KS97-F1
#
_cell.length_a   1.000
_cell.length_b   1.000
_cell.length_c   1.000
_cell.angle_alpha   90.00
_cell.angle_beta   90.00
_cell.angle_gamma   90.00
#
_symmetry.space_group_name_H-M   'P 1'
#
loop_
_entity.id
_entity.type
_entity.pdbx_description
1 polymer ?
#
loop_
_entity_poly.entity_id
_entity_poly.type
_entity_poly.pdbx_seq_one_letter_code
_entity_poly.pdbx_strand_id
1 'polypeptide(L)'
;MSLPGLDLTQPSADREFAPAPPSQISLPKGSEWRFEVAFGTTVRVKLLAGTAELFGTELAPSQTYTFSGTKAAIYTWHGCTLEVSAGEAITGLDSLAPGGTNGTTARGLGAGGCQSEYVAEETPMVEYANVHFALETLRQEAKATGKDGPRVLILGPEDAGKTSLSKILTAYATKVGRQPLVVNLDPTEGMLSVPGTLTATAFRTMIDVEEGWGSSPMSGPSAVPVKLPLVYFYPMQNPLEADGSVYKAIVSRLALSVTGRMAEDEDARETGIIVDTPGILSQSKAGNVEMINHIVTEFAITTILVIGSERLYSIMMKNFDNKPTASASAAASDERISVVKLSKSGGCVDRDAAFMKAVSESQIRTYFFGNPIPSTASAALSLSASSTTNVTLSPHAQQLDFNALAVYNYTIASAEEDEDEYDPSQLGTGDAFLPGGSNDVDLGQTPQEEAPVAPTLPGIAGPVKETVTPAGSSNVPLKKVLPPAPTALANSLLAITHASSTASPADVRDASIMGFLYVADVDAEKGKIRVLAPVGGRVPPRAIVWGKKWPGEVVGLFLPLTHIHHGLTPATRYNSPPPPPPTNTTQQQSQPPPHHPTQPISSHLRTPASSLPNHQLNTHPHHHPTTYPQKEHREIKQRMPRLHPTTILLFPLRVLTIPFTTLIARIPILRSRHRRTRTLTMLLPLLVLLLILLTLLPLYIIYRPPHALIRSLANKYPDTLWEIPLPTTKDTKGKGTEKVIALTIDDAPSTYTLDILHLLQQHDARATFFLIGSQIPGREGILHTLVKSGMELGNHAMHDEPSVSIGEEVLEREMLEVDGVIDRVYEQSGVKRPRFEDGAVKKWFRPGSGFFNGWMRGLVQRLGYKIVLGSVYPHDAQIGWAGVNAWHVRSMVREGSIVVMHDRRSWTVEGLRRVLPVLKERGYRVVSLGEAMEIANAASTDGGKEDD
;
A
#
# COMPACT_ATOMS: atom_id res chain seq x y z
N MET A 1 9.84 -19.29 -66.93
CA MET A 1 11.06 -18.45 -67.00
C MET A 1 11.14 -17.64 -65.72
N SER A 2 12.35 -17.41 -65.22
CA SER A 2 12.62 -16.69 -63.98
C SER A 2 12.77 -15.19 -64.20
N LEU A 3 12.42 -14.39 -63.19
CA LEU A 3 13.05 -13.11 -62.90
C LEU A 3 13.74 -13.25 -61.53
N PRO A 4 15.08 -13.28 -61.46
CA PRO A 4 15.81 -13.35 -60.20
C PRO A 4 16.09 -11.95 -59.64
N GLY A 5 16.12 -11.79 -58.31
CA GLY A 5 16.74 -10.60 -57.69
C GLY A 5 15.97 -9.83 -56.63
N LEU A 6 14.97 -10.41 -55.95
CA LEU A 6 14.34 -9.80 -54.76
C LEU A 6 14.22 -10.85 -53.65
N ASP A 7 15.32 -11.01 -52.91
CA ASP A 7 15.41 -11.91 -51.75
C ASP A 7 14.80 -11.23 -50.52
N LEU A 8 13.46 -11.15 -50.51
CA LEU A 8 12.69 -10.74 -49.33
C LEU A 8 12.51 -11.95 -48.41
N THR A 9 13.60 -12.35 -47.75
CA THR A 9 13.51 -13.19 -46.55
C THR A 9 12.70 -12.44 -45.51
N GLN A 10 11.44 -12.85 -45.30
CA GLN A 10 10.72 -12.51 -44.08
C GLN A 10 11.57 -13.02 -42.91
N PRO A 11 11.95 -12.18 -41.92
CA PRO A 11 12.52 -12.71 -40.70
C PRO A 11 11.45 -13.57 -40.04
N SER A 12 11.75 -14.86 -39.87
CA SER A 12 10.91 -15.78 -39.13
C SER A 12 10.60 -15.22 -37.73
N ALA A 13 9.40 -15.47 -37.23
CA ALA A 13 8.95 -15.03 -35.91
C ALA A 13 9.64 -15.79 -34.74
N ASP A 14 10.75 -16.47 -35.03
CA ASP A 14 11.60 -17.20 -34.11
C ASP A 14 12.90 -16.43 -33.88
N ARG A 15 12.79 -15.18 -33.41
CA ARG A 15 13.90 -14.61 -32.62
C ARG A 15 13.82 -15.26 -31.24
N GLU A 16 14.72 -16.20 -31.01
CA GLU A 16 15.04 -16.72 -29.68
C GLU A 16 15.10 -15.56 -28.69
N PHE A 17 14.36 -15.68 -27.58
CA PHE A 17 14.49 -14.78 -26.43
C PHE A 17 15.85 -14.99 -25.78
N ALA A 18 16.90 -14.43 -26.38
CA ALA A 18 18.17 -14.23 -25.70
C ALA A 18 17.87 -13.39 -24.44
N PRO A 19 18.15 -13.89 -23.22
CA PRO A 19 17.92 -13.11 -22.01
C PRO A 19 18.75 -11.83 -22.09
N ALA A 20 18.16 -10.70 -21.70
CA ALA A 20 18.86 -9.43 -21.66
C ALA A 20 20.17 -9.59 -20.87
N PRO A 21 21.29 -9.02 -21.35
CA PRO A 21 22.59 -9.18 -20.69
C PRO A 21 22.53 -8.66 -19.25
N PRO A 22 23.26 -9.28 -18.30
CA PRO A 22 23.27 -8.84 -16.92
C PRO A 22 23.74 -7.39 -16.82
N SER A 23 22.89 -6.54 -16.25
CA SER A 23 23.15 -5.13 -15.99
C SER A 23 23.87 -4.97 -14.65
N GLN A 24 24.92 -4.16 -14.60
CA GLN A 24 25.60 -3.83 -13.35
C GLN A 24 25.12 -2.47 -12.81
N ILE A 25 24.82 -2.44 -11.52
CA ILE A 25 24.34 -1.25 -10.81
C ILE A 25 25.37 -0.92 -9.73
N SER A 26 25.96 0.27 -9.80
CA SER A 26 26.91 0.76 -8.79
C SER A 26 26.20 1.73 -7.86
N LEU A 27 26.16 1.42 -6.57
CA LEU A 27 25.52 2.25 -5.55
C LEU A 27 26.56 3.04 -4.76
N PRO A 28 26.45 4.38 -4.69
CA PRO A 28 27.29 5.17 -3.80
C PRO A 28 26.96 4.91 -2.34
N LYS A 29 27.91 5.20 -1.46
CA LYS A 29 27.72 5.12 -0.01
C LYS A 29 26.48 5.91 0.43
N GLY A 30 25.61 5.28 1.20
CA GLY A 30 24.44 5.91 1.81
C GLY A 30 23.18 5.87 0.95
N SER A 31 23.23 5.23 -0.23
CA SER A 31 22.10 5.08 -1.16
C SER A 31 21.44 3.70 -1.09
N GLU A 32 20.24 3.60 -1.67
CA GLU A 32 19.55 2.34 -1.95
C GLU A 32 19.13 2.22 -3.42
N TRP A 33 19.19 1.00 -3.96
CA TRP A 33 18.50 0.64 -5.19
C TRP A 33 17.10 0.14 -4.84
N ARG A 34 16.08 0.83 -5.34
CA ARG A 34 14.67 0.47 -5.19
C ARG A 34 14.21 -0.24 -6.45
N PHE A 35 13.50 -1.34 -6.30
CA PHE A 35 13.02 -2.15 -7.43
C PHE A 35 11.67 -2.81 -7.14
N GLU A 36 10.88 -2.97 -8.21
CA GLU A 36 9.57 -3.62 -8.19
C GLU A 36 9.55 -4.78 -9.19
N VAL A 37 9.16 -5.96 -8.72
CA VAL A 37 9.04 -7.20 -9.51
C VAL A 37 7.59 -7.68 -9.49
N ALA A 38 7.02 -7.92 -10.67
CA ALA A 38 5.69 -8.47 -10.82
C ALA A 38 5.60 -9.91 -10.27
N PHE A 39 4.38 -10.37 -9.98
CA PHE A 39 4.12 -11.80 -9.87
C PHE A 39 4.29 -12.47 -11.24
N GLY A 40 4.90 -13.65 -11.28
CA GLY A 40 5.17 -14.43 -12.49
C GLY A 40 6.49 -14.10 -13.20
N THR A 41 7.05 -12.89 -12.99
CA THR A 41 8.42 -12.57 -13.40
C THR A 41 9.40 -12.80 -12.25
N THR A 42 10.66 -13.05 -12.58
CA THR A 42 11.74 -13.25 -11.60
C THR A 42 12.95 -12.38 -11.95
N VAL A 43 13.55 -11.76 -10.93
CA VAL A 43 14.77 -10.95 -11.05
C VAL A 43 15.83 -11.55 -10.16
N ARG A 44 17.03 -11.74 -10.70
CA ARG A 44 18.19 -12.28 -9.97
C ARG A 44 19.18 -11.17 -9.68
N VAL A 45 19.57 -11.02 -8.43
CA VAL A 45 20.48 -9.99 -7.91
C VAL A 45 21.66 -10.65 -7.23
N LYS A 46 22.88 -10.18 -7.50
CA LYS A 46 24.11 -10.73 -6.93
C LYS A 46 25.07 -9.61 -6.53
N LEU A 47 25.62 -9.67 -5.33
CA LEU A 47 26.60 -8.70 -4.85
C LEU A 47 27.99 -9.02 -5.44
N LEU A 48 28.54 -8.14 -6.27
CA LEU A 48 29.87 -8.30 -6.85
C LEU A 48 30.98 -7.72 -5.97
N ALA A 49 30.75 -6.54 -5.39
CA ALA A 49 31.75 -5.82 -4.59
C ALA A 49 31.08 -4.91 -3.56
N GLY A 50 31.80 -4.61 -2.47
CA GLY A 50 31.31 -3.77 -1.37
C GLY A 50 30.37 -4.53 -0.42
N THR A 51 29.51 -3.80 0.27
CA THR A 51 28.52 -4.34 1.24
C THR A 51 27.14 -3.84 0.90
N ALA A 52 26.12 -4.70 0.94
CA ALA A 52 24.73 -4.32 0.71
C ALA A 52 23.81 -5.07 1.68
N GLU A 53 22.66 -4.50 2.01
CA GLU A 53 21.65 -5.15 2.85
C GLU A 53 20.22 -4.91 2.36
N LEU A 54 19.38 -5.93 2.47
CA LEU A 54 17.95 -5.88 2.20
C LEU A 54 17.22 -5.91 3.55
N PHE A 55 16.53 -4.83 3.89
CA PHE A 55 15.85 -4.64 5.19
C PHE A 55 16.74 -5.04 6.40
N GLY A 56 18.00 -4.64 6.38
CA GLY A 56 19.00 -4.89 7.43
C GLY A 56 19.72 -6.26 7.39
N THR A 57 19.30 -7.16 6.50
CA THR A 57 19.96 -8.46 6.27
C THR A 57 21.03 -8.31 5.19
N GLU A 58 22.27 -8.68 5.47
CA GLU A 58 23.39 -8.54 4.52
C GLU A 58 23.28 -9.52 3.35
N LEU A 59 23.60 -9.03 2.15
CA LEU A 59 23.78 -9.85 0.97
C LEU A 59 25.19 -10.46 0.98
N ALA A 60 25.28 -11.77 0.83
CA ALA A 60 26.55 -12.46 0.73
C ALA A 60 27.26 -12.16 -0.61
N PRO A 61 28.56 -11.87 -0.63
CA PRO A 61 29.31 -11.65 -1.87
C PRO A 61 29.25 -12.87 -2.80
N SER A 62 29.04 -12.63 -4.10
CA SER A 62 28.87 -13.63 -5.16
C SER A 62 27.69 -14.60 -5.02
N GLN A 63 26.85 -14.47 -3.97
CA GLN A 63 25.59 -15.21 -3.85
C GLN A 63 24.52 -14.58 -4.75
N THR A 64 23.72 -15.42 -5.41
CA THR A 64 22.58 -14.97 -6.21
C THR A 64 21.30 -15.09 -5.38
N TYR A 65 20.49 -14.02 -5.38
CA TYR A 65 19.19 -13.93 -4.74
C TYR A 65 18.11 -13.72 -5.81
N THR A 66 16.97 -14.38 -5.68
CA THR A 66 15.87 -14.35 -6.66
C THR A 66 14.63 -13.74 -6.04
N PHE A 67 14.06 -12.73 -6.70
CA PHE A 67 12.86 -12.02 -6.25
C PHE A 67 11.72 -12.16 -7.26
N SER A 68 10.48 -12.29 -6.78
CA SER A 68 9.23 -12.27 -7.55
C SER A 68 8.12 -11.66 -6.71
N GLY A 69 7.15 -10.97 -7.32
CA GLY A 69 6.04 -10.34 -6.59
C GLY A 69 6.47 -9.37 -5.47
N THR A 70 7.65 -8.76 -5.60
CA THR A 70 8.38 -8.11 -4.51
C THR A 70 8.61 -6.63 -4.84
N LYS A 71 8.30 -5.75 -3.88
CA LYS A 71 8.70 -4.33 -3.89
C LYS A 71 9.72 -4.13 -2.77
N ALA A 72 10.95 -3.74 -3.10
CA ALA A 72 12.07 -3.81 -2.18
C ALA A 72 13.13 -2.72 -2.42
N ALA A 73 14.00 -2.53 -1.42
CA ALA A 73 15.13 -1.61 -1.47
C ALA A 73 16.40 -2.29 -0.91
N ILE A 74 17.47 -2.35 -1.70
CA ILE A 74 18.79 -2.81 -1.28
C ILE A 74 19.65 -1.59 -0.97
N TYR A 75 20.03 -1.43 0.29
CA TYR A 75 20.77 -0.28 0.83
C TYR A 75 22.27 -0.59 0.98
N THR A 76 23.14 0.44 0.96
CA THR A 76 24.57 0.29 1.24
C THR A 76 25.16 1.37 2.16
N TRP A 77 25.79 0.93 3.26
CA TRP A 77 26.54 1.79 4.19
C TRP A 77 27.91 2.27 3.68
N HIS A 78 28.47 1.60 2.68
CA HIS A 78 29.87 1.81 2.23
C HIS A 78 30.02 1.98 0.71
N GLY A 79 28.97 1.72 -0.07
CA GLY A 79 29.00 1.59 -1.51
C GLY A 79 29.10 0.12 -1.92
N CYS A 80 28.49 -0.24 -3.05
CA CYS A 80 28.53 -1.60 -3.58
C CYS A 80 28.31 -1.64 -5.11
N THR A 81 28.58 -2.80 -5.70
CA THR A 81 28.22 -3.09 -7.09
C THR A 81 27.38 -4.36 -7.13
N LEU A 82 26.19 -4.26 -7.71
CA LEU A 82 25.24 -5.35 -7.90
C LEU A 82 25.24 -5.78 -9.37
N GLU A 83 25.14 -7.08 -9.60
CA GLU A 83 24.78 -7.68 -10.89
C GLU A 83 23.30 -8.02 -10.85
N VAL A 84 22.51 -7.48 -11.79
CA VAL A 84 21.07 -7.72 -11.92
C VAL A 84 20.79 -8.37 -13.26
N SER A 85 20.07 -9.49 -13.26
CA SER A 85 19.77 -10.27 -14.46
C SER A 85 18.34 -10.80 -14.43
N ALA A 86 17.78 -11.09 -15.60
CA ALA A 86 16.48 -11.72 -15.68
C ALA A 86 16.57 -13.18 -15.20
N GLY A 87 15.64 -13.60 -14.35
CA GLY A 87 15.38 -15.02 -14.14
C GLY A 87 14.53 -15.60 -15.27
N GLU A 88 14.23 -16.90 -15.20
CA GLU A 88 13.29 -17.54 -16.12
C GLU A 88 11.84 -17.25 -15.73
N ALA A 89 10.93 -17.20 -16.71
CA ALA A 89 9.51 -17.05 -16.44
C ALA A 89 8.97 -18.32 -15.77
N ILE A 90 8.26 -18.17 -14.65
CA ILE A 90 7.69 -19.31 -13.93
C ILE A 90 6.35 -19.68 -14.58
N THR A 91 6.38 -20.54 -15.60
CA THR A 91 5.15 -21.02 -16.25
C THR A 91 4.28 -21.76 -15.23
N GLY A 92 3.04 -21.32 -15.05
CA GLY A 92 2.14 -21.82 -13.98
C GLY A 92 1.90 -20.84 -12.82
N LEU A 93 2.50 -19.65 -12.89
CA LEU A 93 2.11 -18.47 -12.10
C LEU A 93 1.28 -17.44 -12.90
N ASP A 94 1.15 -17.58 -14.23
CA ASP A 94 0.40 -16.66 -15.09
C ASP A 94 -1.09 -16.55 -14.71
N SER A 95 -1.64 -17.54 -14.01
CA SER A 95 -3.00 -17.52 -13.44
C SER A 95 -3.18 -16.54 -12.28
N LEU A 96 -2.10 -16.02 -11.70
CA LEU A 96 -2.07 -15.09 -10.56
C LEU A 96 -1.78 -13.64 -11.00
N ALA A 97 -1.68 -13.38 -12.31
CA ALA A 97 -1.66 -12.01 -12.84
C ALA A 97 -3.05 -11.35 -12.63
N PRO A 98 -3.13 -10.06 -12.26
CA PRO A 98 -4.40 -9.36 -12.14
C PRO A 98 -5.18 -9.34 -13.46
N GLY A 99 -6.24 -10.16 -13.53
CA GLY A 99 -6.99 -10.44 -14.74
C GLY A 99 -6.44 -11.65 -15.49
N GLY A 100 -7.13 -12.79 -15.35
CA GLY A 100 -6.80 -14.07 -15.97
C GLY A 100 -6.91 -14.05 -17.50
N THR A 101 -5.94 -13.42 -18.14
CA THR A 101 -5.73 -13.46 -19.58
C THR A 101 -4.62 -14.47 -19.89
N ASN A 102 -4.83 -15.34 -20.87
CA ASN A 102 -3.80 -16.26 -21.37
C ASN A 102 -2.79 -15.50 -22.24
N GLY A 103 -2.13 -14.49 -21.66
CA GLY A 103 -1.14 -13.63 -22.30
C GLY A 103 0.12 -13.60 -21.45
N THR A 104 1.27 -13.66 -22.13
CA THR A 104 2.60 -13.54 -21.51
C THR A 104 2.67 -12.32 -20.59
N THR A 105 2.95 -12.54 -19.30
CA THR A 105 3.21 -11.45 -18.35
C THR A 105 4.33 -10.55 -18.90
N ALA A 106 4.00 -9.31 -19.22
CA ALA A 106 4.94 -8.38 -19.83
C ALA A 106 6.08 -8.09 -18.83
N ARG A 107 7.29 -8.56 -19.16
CA ARG A 107 8.50 -8.17 -18.42
C ARG A 107 8.66 -6.66 -18.46
N GLY A 108 8.98 -6.06 -17.32
CA GLY A 108 9.26 -4.63 -17.27
C GLY A 108 10.53 -4.28 -18.03
N LEU A 109 10.72 -2.98 -18.30
CA LEU A 109 11.85 -2.47 -19.08
C LEU A 109 13.12 -2.23 -18.25
N GLY A 110 13.03 -2.34 -16.91
CA GLY A 110 14.19 -2.21 -16.02
C GLY A 110 15.11 -3.42 -16.02
N ALA A 111 16.25 -3.28 -15.32
CA ALA A 111 17.23 -4.33 -15.06
C ALA A 111 16.58 -5.67 -14.71
N GLY A 112 16.97 -6.73 -15.41
CA GLY A 112 16.41 -8.07 -15.22
C GLY A 112 14.90 -8.23 -15.46
N GLY A 113 14.18 -7.22 -15.95
CA GLY A 113 12.73 -7.27 -16.13
C GLY A 113 11.92 -6.62 -15.01
N CYS A 114 12.55 -5.81 -14.14
CA CYS A 114 11.88 -4.98 -13.13
C CYS A 114 10.81 -4.07 -13.77
N GLN A 115 9.64 -3.95 -13.12
CA GLN A 115 8.56 -3.04 -13.52
C GLN A 115 8.95 -1.58 -13.34
N SER A 116 9.64 -1.30 -12.24
CA SER A 116 10.20 -0.01 -11.85
C SER A 116 11.52 -0.27 -11.16
N GLU A 117 12.53 0.56 -11.43
CA GLU A 117 13.77 0.60 -10.67
C GLU A 117 14.41 1.98 -10.70
N TYR A 118 15.09 2.36 -9.62
CA TYR A 118 15.88 3.58 -9.54
C TYR A 118 16.82 3.55 -8.31
N VAL A 119 17.81 4.43 -8.29
CA VAL A 119 18.69 4.65 -7.13
C VAL A 119 18.22 5.90 -6.37
N ALA A 120 18.16 5.81 -5.04
CA ALA A 120 17.80 6.91 -4.16
C ALA A 120 18.90 7.17 -3.12
N GLU A 121 19.32 8.43 -3.00
CA GLU A 121 20.32 8.86 -2.01
C GLU A 121 19.68 9.33 -0.69
N GLU A 122 18.43 9.79 -0.73
CA GLU A 122 17.67 10.20 0.45
C GLU A 122 16.98 8.99 1.11
N THR A 123 17.50 8.56 2.26
CA THR A 123 16.97 7.42 3.03
C THR A 123 16.94 7.73 4.54
N PRO A 124 15.94 7.23 5.29
CA PRO A 124 15.88 7.35 6.75
C PRO A 124 16.75 6.32 7.50
N MET A 125 17.66 5.60 6.81
CA MET A 125 18.42 4.49 7.40
C MET A 125 19.28 4.91 8.61
N VAL A 126 19.75 6.16 8.65
CA VAL A 126 20.45 6.72 9.82
C VAL A 126 19.52 6.87 11.03
N GLU A 127 18.26 7.25 10.83
CA GLU A 127 17.27 7.28 11.93
C GLU A 127 17.03 5.87 12.48
N TYR A 128 16.90 4.88 11.60
CA TYR A 128 16.64 3.48 11.98
C TYR A 128 17.83 2.86 12.72
N ALA A 129 19.06 3.15 12.29
CA ALA A 129 20.27 2.76 13.01
C ALA A 129 20.36 3.42 14.40
N ASN A 130 20.05 4.71 14.52
CA ASN A 130 20.01 5.40 15.80
C ASN A 130 18.98 4.80 16.77
N VAL A 131 17.78 4.43 16.28
CA VAL A 131 16.78 3.69 17.06
C VAL A 131 17.34 2.34 17.52
N HIS A 132 17.99 1.58 16.64
CA HIS A 132 18.61 0.31 17.02
C HIS A 132 19.66 0.48 18.13
N PHE A 133 20.57 1.47 18.04
CA PHE A 133 21.57 1.72 19.08
C PHE A 133 20.96 2.14 20.43
N ALA A 134 19.87 2.94 20.40
CA ALA A 134 19.12 3.29 21.60
C ALA A 134 18.48 2.06 22.25
N LEU A 135 17.81 1.21 21.45
CA LEU A 135 17.24 -0.05 21.92
C LEU A 135 18.30 -1.02 22.45
N GLU A 136 19.48 -1.08 21.81
CA GLU A 136 20.57 -1.93 22.26
C GLU A 136 21.16 -1.46 23.60
N THR A 137 21.20 -0.15 23.85
CA THR A 137 21.55 0.40 25.17
C THR A 137 20.57 -0.09 26.24
N LEU A 138 19.26 -0.02 25.97
CA LEU A 138 18.22 -0.52 26.87
C LEU A 138 18.33 -2.04 27.11
N ARG A 139 18.71 -2.84 26.11
CA ARG A 139 18.97 -4.29 26.28
C ARG A 139 20.20 -4.58 27.15
N GLN A 140 21.24 -3.74 27.05
CA GLN A 140 22.42 -3.86 27.91
C GLN A 140 22.08 -3.52 29.37
N GLU A 141 21.28 -2.48 29.59
CA GLU A 141 20.76 -2.13 30.92
C GLU A 141 19.81 -3.22 31.48
N ALA A 142 18.93 -3.76 30.66
CA ALA A 142 18.04 -4.87 31.02
C ALA A 142 18.84 -6.10 31.47
N LYS A 143 19.83 -6.53 30.67
CA LYS A 143 20.76 -7.61 31.01
C LYS A 143 21.55 -7.34 32.29
N ALA A 144 22.05 -6.12 32.48
CA ALA A 144 22.83 -5.77 33.66
C ALA A 144 21.99 -5.68 34.95
N THR A 145 20.69 -5.39 34.85
CA THR A 145 19.79 -5.21 35.99
C THR A 145 18.81 -6.36 36.20
N GLY A 146 18.81 -7.39 35.33
CA GLY A 146 17.87 -8.51 35.37
C GLY A 146 16.43 -8.14 35.03
N LYS A 147 16.22 -7.03 34.30
CA LYS A 147 14.90 -6.54 33.88
C LYS A 147 14.52 -7.08 32.50
N ASP A 148 13.26 -6.87 32.12
CA ASP A 148 12.80 -7.07 30.76
C ASP A 148 13.47 -6.08 29.80
N GLY A 149 13.74 -6.54 28.57
CA GLY A 149 14.20 -5.70 27.47
C GLY A 149 13.12 -4.78 26.92
N PRO A 150 13.49 -3.84 26.01
CA PRO A 150 12.56 -2.86 25.47
C PRO A 150 11.40 -3.53 24.72
N ARG A 151 10.17 -3.12 25.03
CA ARG A 151 8.94 -3.57 24.39
C ARG A 151 8.46 -2.48 23.43
N VAL A 152 8.72 -2.69 22.14
CA VAL A 152 8.60 -1.69 21.09
C VAL A 152 7.32 -1.88 20.30
N LEU A 153 6.52 -0.82 20.15
CA LEU A 153 5.31 -0.80 19.32
C LEU A 153 5.54 0.12 18.11
N ILE A 154 5.31 -0.40 16.90
CA ILE A 154 5.43 0.37 15.65
C ILE A 154 4.02 0.79 15.20
N LEU A 155 3.81 2.11 15.04
CA LEU A 155 2.56 2.73 14.59
C LEU A 155 2.81 3.60 13.35
N GLY A 156 1.81 3.69 12.48
CA GLY A 156 1.87 4.48 11.24
C GLY A 156 0.75 4.11 10.27
N PRO A 157 0.44 4.96 9.28
CA PRO A 157 -0.62 4.67 8.32
C PRO A 157 -0.35 3.39 7.50
N GLU A 158 -1.32 3.04 6.65
CA GLU A 158 -1.10 2.09 5.56
C GLU A 158 0.11 2.55 4.71
N ASP A 159 0.90 1.58 4.25
CA ASP A 159 2.08 1.76 3.40
C ASP A 159 3.12 2.79 3.89
N ALA A 160 3.22 2.95 5.22
CA ALA A 160 4.22 3.78 5.89
C ALA A 160 5.59 3.11 6.08
N GLY A 161 5.75 1.83 5.72
CA GLY A 161 7.00 1.06 5.93
C GLY A 161 7.15 0.39 7.30
N LYS A 162 6.04 0.14 8.02
CA LYS A 162 6.05 -0.46 9.37
C LYS A 162 6.73 -1.84 9.39
N THR A 163 6.30 -2.76 8.54
CA THR A 163 6.89 -4.10 8.36
C THR A 163 8.36 -4.02 7.94
N SER A 164 8.73 -3.06 7.09
CA SER A 164 10.14 -2.84 6.70
C SER A 164 11.00 -2.39 7.89
N LEU A 165 10.51 -1.47 8.74
CA LEU A 165 11.21 -1.08 9.96
C LEU A 165 11.30 -2.26 10.95
N SER A 166 10.22 -3.01 11.11
CA SER A 166 10.18 -4.22 11.97
C SER A 166 11.26 -5.23 11.55
N LYS A 167 11.38 -5.50 10.24
CA LYS A 167 12.46 -6.33 9.67
C LYS A 167 13.85 -5.75 9.93
N ILE A 168 14.09 -4.46 9.68
CA ILE A 168 15.39 -3.80 9.90
C ILE A 168 15.82 -3.90 11.36
N LEU A 169 14.95 -3.56 12.32
CA LEU A 169 15.26 -3.62 13.74
C LEU A 169 15.52 -5.06 14.22
N THR A 170 14.82 -6.04 13.65
CA THR A 170 15.00 -7.48 13.92
C THR A 170 16.30 -8.02 13.33
N ALA A 171 16.61 -7.65 12.08
CA ALA A 171 17.85 -8.01 11.40
C ALA A 171 19.08 -7.43 12.11
N TYR A 172 19.04 -6.16 12.52
CA TYR A 172 20.13 -5.56 13.29
C TYR A 172 20.29 -6.19 14.68
N ALA A 173 19.18 -6.48 15.38
CA ALA A 173 19.26 -7.18 16.68
C ALA A 173 19.87 -8.59 16.54
N THR A 174 19.45 -9.37 15.54
CA THR A 174 20.05 -10.70 15.28
C THR A 174 21.50 -10.61 14.79
N LYS A 175 21.87 -9.57 14.01
CA LYS A 175 23.26 -9.29 13.57
C LYS A 175 24.21 -9.07 14.77
N VAL A 176 23.75 -8.46 15.86
CA VAL A 176 24.52 -8.31 17.11
C VAL A 176 24.31 -9.44 18.12
N GLY A 177 23.73 -10.59 17.70
CA GLY A 177 23.59 -11.79 18.52
C GLY A 177 22.44 -11.78 19.53
N ARG A 178 21.47 -10.85 19.39
CA ARG A 178 20.26 -10.80 20.22
C ARG A 178 19.14 -11.66 19.63
N GLN A 179 18.14 -11.99 20.44
CA GLN A 179 17.04 -12.89 20.06
C GLN A 179 15.68 -12.20 20.21
N PRO A 180 15.34 -11.22 19.34
CA PRO A 180 14.11 -10.44 19.47
C PRO A 180 12.88 -11.31 19.23
N LEU A 181 11.84 -11.07 20.01
CA LEU A 181 10.52 -11.65 19.77
C LEU A 181 9.68 -10.66 18.97
N VAL A 182 9.38 -11.00 17.72
CA VAL A 182 8.58 -10.17 16.81
C VAL A 182 7.13 -10.63 16.87
N VAL A 183 6.21 -9.69 16.99
CA VAL A 183 4.76 -9.90 17.00
C VAL A 183 4.16 -9.16 15.81
N ASN A 184 3.45 -9.87 14.93
CA ASN A 184 2.62 -9.25 13.91
C ASN A 184 1.16 -9.23 14.37
N LEU A 185 0.58 -8.04 14.45
CA LEU A 185 -0.84 -7.84 14.72
C LEU A 185 -1.65 -7.44 13.47
N ASP A 186 -1.05 -7.34 12.28
CA ASP A 186 -1.77 -7.04 11.04
C ASP A 186 -2.33 -8.35 10.41
N PRO A 187 -3.66 -8.57 10.42
CA PRO A 187 -4.26 -9.77 9.84
C PRO A 187 -4.25 -9.77 8.30
N THR A 188 -3.81 -8.70 7.66
CA THR A 188 -3.58 -8.66 6.21
C THR A 188 -2.22 -9.25 5.80
N GLU A 189 -1.29 -9.42 6.75
CA GLU A 189 0.07 -9.94 6.48
C GLU A 189 0.29 -11.33 7.12
N GLY A 190 0.54 -12.36 6.30
CA GLY A 190 0.89 -13.70 6.77
C GLY A 190 2.34 -13.83 7.25
N MET A 191 2.72 -13.19 8.36
CA MET A 191 4.07 -13.36 8.93
C MET A 191 4.30 -14.82 9.37
N LEU A 192 5.09 -15.56 8.58
CA LEU A 192 5.43 -16.99 8.77
C LEU A 192 4.20 -17.92 8.78
N SER A 193 3.09 -17.48 8.19
CA SER A 193 1.78 -18.14 8.24
C SER A 193 0.93 -17.69 7.05
N VAL A 194 -0.35 -18.09 7.01
CA VAL A 194 -1.33 -17.55 6.04
C VAL A 194 -1.90 -16.20 6.51
N PRO A 195 -2.45 -15.36 5.61
CA PRO A 195 -3.20 -14.17 6.01
C PRO A 195 -4.44 -14.51 6.84
N GLY A 196 -4.96 -13.52 7.56
CA GLY A 196 -5.97 -13.72 8.61
C GLY A 196 -5.38 -14.31 9.89
N THR A 197 -4.08 -14.13 10.14
CA THR A 197 -3.42 -14.60 11.38
C THR A 197 -2.72 -13.49 12.13
N LEU A 198 -2.72 -13.60 13.46
CA LEU A 198 -1.88 -12.81 14.36
C LEU A 198 -0.79 -13.74 14.87
N THR A 199 0.49 -13.34 14.77
CA THR A 199 1.61 -14.26 15.01
C THR A 199 2.69 -13.66 15.90
N ALA A 200 3.41 -14.52 16.64
CA ALA A 200 4.57 -14.13 17.42
C ALA A 200 5.71 -15.14 17.24
N THR A 201 6.94 -14.66 17.01
CA THR A 201 8.09 -15.51 16.67
C THR A 201 9.36 -14.98 17.33
N ALA A 202 10.13 -15.86 17.98
CA ALA A 202 11.49 -15.53 18.44
C ALA A 202 12.52 -15.73 17.31
N PHE A 203 13.17 -14.65 16.90
CA PHE A 203 14.18 -14.68 15.85
C PHE A 203 15.57 -14.95 16.45
N ARG A 204 15.97 -16.23 16.47
CA ARG A 204 17.30 -16.65 16.97
C ARG A 204 18.40 -16.68 15.91
N THR A 205 18.03 -16.56 14.64
CA THR A 205 18.92 -16.59 13.47
C THR A 205 18.49 -15.51 12.49
N MET A 206 19.40 -15.08 11.61
CA MET A 206 19.17 -14.05 10.59
C MET A 206 17.86 -14.26 9.81
N ILE A 207 17.24 -13.15 9.40
CA ILE A 207 16.12 -13.14 8.47
C ILE A 207 16.63 -13.64 7.10
N ASP A 208 15.76 -14.30 6.33
CA ASP A 208 16.09 -14.72 4.96
C ASP A 208 15.91 -13.55 3.98
N VAL A 209 16.79 -13.46 2.98
CA VAL A 209 16.79 -12.38 1.97
C VAL A 209 15.68 -12.57 0.93
N GLU A 210 15.42 -13.79 0.46
CA GLU A 210 14.43 -14.10 -0.58
C GLU A 210 13.02 -14.22 0.03
N GLU A 211 12.87 -14.94 1.16
CA GLU A 211 11.59 -15.15 1.85
C GLU A 211 11.21 -13.99 2.80
N GLY A 212 12.14 -13.08 3.11
CA GLY A 212 11.92 -11.81 3.80
C GLY A 212 11.53 -11.87 5.28
N TRP A 213 11.01 -12.98 5.79
CA TRP A 213 10.97 -13.36 7.22
C TRP A 213 11.60 -14.75 7.46
N GLY A 214 11.88 -15.51 6.40
CA GLY A 214 12.27 -16.92 6.44
C GLY A 214 11.06 -17.86 6.38
N SER A 215 11.33 -19.15 6.62
CA SER A 215 10.36 -20.23 6.48
C SER A 215 9.87 -20.77 7.82
N SER A 216 8.63 -21.26 7.82
CA SER A 216 8.05 -22.05 8.91
C SER A 216 8.62 -23.48 8.94
N PRO A 217 8.36 -24.28 10.00
CA PRO A 217 8.99 -25.60 10.14
C PRO A 217 8.51 -26.58 9.08
N MET A 218 9.47 -27.28 8.45
CA MET A 218 9.24 -28.29 7.42
C MET A 218 9.92 -29.61 7.79
N SER A 219 9.51 -30.71 7.15
CA SER A 219 10.06 -32.05 7.38
C SER A 219 11.37 -32.34 6.63
N GLY A 220 11.82 -31.42 5.79
CA GLY A 220 13.06 -31.51 5.01
C GLY A 220 14.19 -30.62 5.54
N PRO A 221 15.41 -30.73 4.97
CA PRO A 221 16.48 -29.78 5.23
C PRO A 221 16.14 -28.39 4.66
N SER A 222 16.51 -27.34 5.39
CA SER A 222 16.47 -25.95 4.92
C SER A 222 17.87 -25.34 5.00
N ALA A 223 18.23 -24.49 4.04
CA ALA A 223 19.52 -23.79 4.04
C ALA A 223 19.59 -22.71 5.13
N VAL A 224 18.47 -22.05 5.42
CA VAL A 224 18.32 -21.10 6.52
C VAL A 224 17.49 -21.74 7.64
N PRO A 225 17.91 -21.67 8.93
CA PRO A 225 17.17 -22.28 10.02
C PRO A 225 15.74 -21.73 10.13
N VAL A 226 14.78 -22.65 10.05
CA VAL A 226 13.34 -22.38 10.13
C VAL A 226 12.97 -21.66 11.43
N LYS A 227 11.91 -20.85 11.35
CA LYS A 227 11.37 -20.11 12.47
C LYS A 227 10.19 -20.86 13.08
N LEU A 228 9.91 -20.63 14.37
CA LEU A 228 8.83 -21.28 15.12
C LEU A 228 7.77 -20.23 15.49
N PRO A 229 6.79 -19.94 14.62
CA PRO A 229 5.72 -18.99 14.91
C PRO A 229 4.66 -19.60 15.83
N LEU A 230 4.27 -18.85 16.85
CA LEU A 230 2.97 -18.99 17.50
C LEU A 230 1.92 -18.30 16.64
N VAL A 231 0.80 -18.97 16.35
CA VAL A 231 -0.22 -18.49 15.41
C VAL A 231 -1.61 -18.52 16.06
N TYR A 232 -2.36 -17.43 15.91
CA TYR A 232 -3.80 -17.34 16.16
C TYR A 232 -4.55 -16.94 14.89
N PHE A 233 -5.80 -17.40 14.73
CA PHE A 233 -6.60 -17.12 13.52
C PHE A 233 -7.67 -16.05 13.78
N TYR A 234 -7.61 -14.98 13.00
CA TYR A 234 -8.56 -13.88 12.96
C TYR A 234 -9.08 -13.72 11.52
N PRO A 235 -10.19 -14.39 11.15
CA PRO A 235 -10.70 -14.46 9.77
C PRO A 235 -11.48 -13.21 9.33
N MET A 236 -10.90 -12.04 9.56
CA MET A 236 -11.44 -10.72 9.25
C MET A 236 -10.30 -9.82 8.78
N GLN A 237 -10.60 -8.86 7.89
CA GLN A 237 -9.59 -7.89 7.43
C GLN A 237 -9.39 -6.77 8.44
N ASN A 238 -10.47 -6.30 9.07
CA ASN A 238 -10.45 -5.08 9.87
C ASN A 238 -10.52 -5.41 11.38
N PRO A 239 -9.46 -5.14 12.17
CA PRO A 239 -9.41 -5.34 13.64
C PRO A 239 -10.57 -4.77 14.46
N LEU A 240 -11.37 -3.86 13.88
CA LEU A 240 -12.49 -3.17 14.54
C LEU A 240 -13.84 -3.87 14.29
N GLU A 241 -13.89 -4.93 13.48
CA GLU A 241 -15.10 -5.74 13.28
C GLU A 241 -15.60 -6.32 14.62
N ALA A 242 -16.94 -6.36 14.79
CA ALA A 242 -17.61 -6.71 16.05
C ALA A 242 -17.07 -5.91 17.27
N ASP A 243 -16.96 -4.59 17.13
CA ASP A 243 -16.37 -3.64 18.11
C ASP A 243 -14.92 -3.98 18.52
N GLY A 244 -14.24 -4.76 17.69
CA GLY A 244 -12.93 -5.34 17.97
C GLY A 244 -12.92 -6.36 19.12
N SER A 245 -14.09 -6.86 19.56
CA SER A 245 -14.21 -7.78 20.69
C SER A 245 -13.45 -9.10 20.48
N VAL A 246 -13.50 -9.65 19.26
CA VAL A 246 -12.74 -10.84 18.87
C VAL A 246 -11.24 -10.53 18.80
N TYR A 247 -10.87 -9.43 18.15
CA TYR A 247 -9.47 -9.03 17.97
C TYR A 247 -8.79 -8.75 19.32
N LYS A 248 -9.42 -7.96 20.22
CA LYS A 248 -8.94 -7.70 21.58
C LYS A 248 -8.69 -9.00 22.35
N ALA A 249 -9.64 -9.94 22.30
CA ALA A 249 -9.50 -11.23 22.99
C ALA A 249 -8.30 -12.03 22.48
N ILE A 250 -8.15 -12.17 21.15
CA ILE A 250 -7.02 -12.90 20.55
C ILE A 250 -5.70 -12.19 20.86
N VAL A 251 -5.66 -10.84 20.81
CA VAL A 251 -4.50 -10.04 21.19
C VAL A 251 -4.08 -10.31 22.65
N SER A 252 -5.02 -10.34 23.60
CA SER A 252 -4.72 -10.68 25.00
C SER A 252 -4.18 -12.11 25.13
N ARG A 253 -4.72 -13.10 24.39
CA ARG A 253 -4.21 -14.49 24.38
C ARG A 253 -2.80 -14.59 23.80
N LEU A 254 -2.50 -13.82 22.76
CA LEU A 254 -1.19 -13.72 22.15
C LEU A 254 -0.19 -13.06 23.12
N ALA A 255 -0.54 -11.94 23.73
CA ALA A 255 0.29 -11.23 24.70
C ALA A 255 0.63 -12.05 25.94
N LEU A 256 -0.35 -12.79 26.49
CA LEU A 256 -0.13 -13.75 27.58
C LEU A 256 0.88 -14.84 27.19
N SER A 257 0.78 -15.36 25.96
CA SER A 257 1.68 -16.40 25.45
C SER A 257 3.10 -15.88 25.19
N VAL A 258 3.21 -14.64 24.69
CA VAL A 258 4.50 -13.93 24.55
C VAL A 258 5.14 -13.67 25.91
N THR A 259 4.36 -13.24 26.91
CA THR A 259 4.83 -13.03 28.28
C THR A 259 5.31 -14.34 28.92
N GLY A 260 4.56 -15.43 28.74
CA GLY A 260 4.99 -16.76 29.16
C GLY A 260 6.30 -17.18 28.50
N ARG A 261 6.47 -16.89 27.20
CA ARG A 261 7.71 -17.18 26.48
C ARG A 261 8.91 -16.38 26.99
N MET A 262 8.73 -15.10 27.31
CA MET A 262 9.76 -14.27 27.95
C MET A 262 10.10 -14.74 29.36
N ALA A 263 9.18 -15.38 30.09
CA ALA A 263 9.46 -15.96 31.40
C ALA A 263 10.34 -17.23 31.31
N GLU A 264 10.24 -17.99 30.22
CA GLU A 264 11.02 -19.21 29.96
C GLU A 264 12.40 -18.95 29.32
N ASP A 265 12.55 -17.88 28.54
CA ASP A 265 13.66 -17.66 27.61
C ASP A 265 14.39 -16.35 27.92
N GLU A 266 15.45 -16.41 28.73
CA GLU A 266 16.13 -15.21 29.25
C GLU A 266 16.76 -14.33 28.14
N ASP A 267 17.29 -14.95 27.07
CA ASP A 267 17.83 -14.21 25.92
C ASP A 267 16.74 -13.39 25.22
N ALA A 268 15.53 -13.94 25.08
CA ALA A 268 14.38 -13.24 24.52
C ALA A 268 13.85 -12.18 25.51
N ARG A 269 13.83 -12.47 26.81
CA ARG A 269 13.45 -11.52 27.87
C ARG A 269 14.32 -10.27 27.85
N GLU A 270 15.64 -10.43 27.88
CA GLU A 270 16.60 -9.33 27.84
C GLU A 270 16.59 -8.57 26.51
N THR A 271 16.29 -9.25 25.39
CA THR A 271 16.23 -8.60 24.07
C THR A 271 14.97 -7.74 23.90
N GLY A 272 13.86 -8.15 24.52
CA GLY A 272 12.57 -7.52 24.40
C GLY A 272 11.80 -7.90 23.13
N ILE A 273 10.72 -7.16 22.86
CA ILE A 273 9.76 -7.48 21.79
C ILE A 273 9.63 -6.33 20.78
N ILE A 274 9.28 -6.67 19.54
CA ILE A 274 8.94 -5.73 18.47
C ILE A 274 7.54 -6.07 17.98
N VAL A 275 6.59 -5.15 18.16
CA VAL A 275 5.17 -5.32 17.80
C VAL A 275 4.85 -4.45 16.60
N ASP A 276 4.51 -5.10 15.49
CA ASP A 276 3.98 -4.46 14.29
C ASP A 276 2.45 -4.41 14.33
N THR A 277 1.85 -3.40 13.70
CA THR A 277 0.42 -3.10 13.82
C THR A 277 -0.25 -2.80 12.48
N PRO A 278 -1.56 -3.10 12.34
CA PRO A 278 -2.29 -2.80 11.11
C PRO A 278 -2.48 -1.30 10.89
N GLY A 279 -2.24 -0.85 9.65
CA GLY A 279 -2.24 0.58 9.29
C GLY A 279 -3.56 1.31 9.55
N ILE A 280 -4.68 0.58 9.52
CA ILE A 280 -6.02 1.10 9.82
C ILE A 280 -6.15 1.69 11.24
N LEU A 281 -5.37 1.21 12.22
CA LEU A 281 -5.37 1.74 13.59
C LEU A 281 -4.83 3.17 13.68
N SER A 282 -4.07 3.62 12.67
CA SER A 282 -3.52 4.98 12.63
C SER A 282 -4.53 6.05 12.18
N GLN A 283 -5.71 5.64 11.70
CA GLN A 283 -6.81 6.57 11.42
C GLN A 283 -7.34 7.19 12.73
N SER A 284 -7.71 8.47 12.71
CA SER A 284 -8.20 9.17 13.91
C SER A 284 -9.70 8.92 14.19
N LYS A 285 -10.05 7.67 14.46
CA LYS A 285 -11.36 7.24 14.99
C LYS A 285 -11.22 6.88 16.48
N ALA A 286 -12.29 7.03 17.27
CA ALA A 286 -12.22 6.83 18.73
C ALA A 286 -11.82 5.40 19.14
N GLY A 287 -12.44 4.38 18.53
CA GLY A 287 -12.15 2.97 18.81
C GLY A 287 -10.71 2.55 18.46
N ASN A 288 -10.05 3.24 17.54
CA ASN A 288 -8.65 2.97 17.19
C ASN A 288 -7.70 3.29 18.34
N VAL A 289 -7.92 4.41 19.02
CA VAL A 289 -7.10 4.82 20.17
C VAL A 289 -7.33 3.88 21.35
N GLU A 290 -8.56 3.38 21.53
CA GLU A 290 -8.87 2.34 22.51
C GLU A 290 -8.14 1.03 22.19
N MET A 291 -8.11 0.62 20.91
CA MET A 291 -7.37 -0.57 20.47
C MET A 291 -5.86 -0.44 20.69
N ILE A 292 -5.28 0.72 20.37
CA ILE A 292 -3.86 0.99 20.66
C ILE A 292 -3.60 0.93 22.18
N ASN A 293 -4.49 1.48 23.00
CA ASN A 293 -4.38 1.41 24.46
C ASN A 293 -4.45 -0.04 24.99
N HIS A 294 -5.31 -0.87 24.39
CA HIS A 294 -5.38 -2.31 24.68
C HIS A 294 -4.04 -3.00 24.38
N ILE A 295 -3.48 -2.80 23.18
CA ILE A 295 -2.18 -3.36 22.77
C ILE A 295 -1.04 -2.87 23.68
N VAL A 296 -0.99 -1.57 24.00
CA VAL A 296 0.01 -0.98 24.90
C VAL A 296 -0.05 -1.60 26.30
N THR A 297 -1.26 -1.89 26.80
CA THR A 297 -1.49 -2.48 28.12
C THR A 297 -1.10 -3.96 28.15
N GLU A 298 -1.64 -4.76 27.23
CA GLU A 298 -1.45 -6.22 27.17
C GLU A 298 0.02 -6.62 26.93
N PHE A 299 0.72 -5.90 26.05
CA PHE A 299 2.14 -6.15 25.77
C PHE A 299 3.12 -5.35 26.66
N ALA A 300 2.61 -4.58 27.64
CA ALA A 300 3.39 -3.72 28.53
C ALA A 300 4.44 -2.86 27.78
N ILE A 301 3.99 -2.16 26.73
CA ILE A 301 4.86 -1.41 25.81
C ILE A 301 5.64 -0.31 26.55
N THR A 302 6.90 -0.12 26.14
CA THR A 302 7.88 0.83 26.74
C THR A 302 8.34 1.88 25.73
N THR A 303 8.28 1.57 24.44
CA THR A 303 8.73 2.46 23.36
C THR A 303 7.70 2.42 22.24
N ILE A 304 7.18 3.58 21.83
CA ILE A 304 6.25 3.71 20.71
C ILE A 304 6.95 4.47 19.58
N LEU A 305 7.16 3.79 18.45
CA LEU A 305 7.72 4.38 17.24
C LEU A 305 6.57 4.78 16.30
N VAL A 306 6.49 6.07 15.94
CA VAL A 306 5.44 6.60 15.07
C VAL A 306 6.02 7.06 13.74
N ILE A 307 5.69 6.35 12.66
CA ILE A 307 6.17 6.62 11.30
C ILE A 307 5.13 7.42 10.51
N GLY A 308 5.57 8.45 9.79
CA GLY A 308 4.80 9.05 8.69
C GLY A 308 3.49 9.78 9.06
N SER A 309 3.21 10.02 10.35
CA SER A 309 2.00 10.74 10.78
C SER A 309 2.23 11.62 12.00
N GLU A 310 2.35 12.94 11.78
CA GLU A 310 2.51 13.92 12.86
C GLU A 310 1.29 14.02 13.77
N ARG A 311 0.09 13.82 13.19
CA ARG A 311 -1.17 13.80 13.93
C ARG A 311 -1.22 12.61 14.89
N LEU A 312 -0.85 11.42 14.43
CA LEU A 312 -0.79 10.23 15.28
C LEU A 312 0.27 10.40 16.37
N TYR A 313 1.46 10.90 16.02
CA TYR A 313 2.53 11.20 16.98
C TYR A 313 2.04 12.15 18.08
N SER A 314 1.36 13.23 17.71
CA SER A 314 0.81 14.20 18.68
C SER A 314 -0.22 13.58 19.64
N ILE A 315 -1.04 12.65 19.15
CA ILE A 315 -2.00 11.90 19.98
C ILE A 315 -1.27 10.92 20.90
N MET A 316 -0.28 10.17 20.39
CA MET A 316 0.51 9.21 21.18
C MET A 316 1.33 9.91 22.26
N MET A 317 1.99 11.03 21.95
CA MET A 317 2.68 11.90 22.92
C MET A 317 1.75 12.28 24.07
N LYS A 318 0.57 12.82 23.77
CA LYS A 318 -0.41 13.21 24.80
C LYS A 318 -0.92 12.03 25.63
N ASN A 319 -1.07 10.86 24.99
CA ASN A 319 -1.73 9.70 25.59
C ASN A 319 -0.79 8.77 26.35
N PHE A 320 0.50 8.71 26.02
CA PHE A 320 1.43 7.71 26.57
C PHE A 320 2.80 8.28 27.00
N ASP A 321 3.31 9.35 26.39
CA ASP A 321 4.67 9.81 26.69
C ASP A 321 4.86 10.18 28.17
N ASN A 322 5.97 9.71 28.75
CA ASN A 322 6.32 9.85 30.16
C ASN A 322 5.28 9.27 31.16
N LYS A 323 4.36 8.40 30.73
CA LYS A 323 3.43 7.68 31.63
C LYS A 323 4.01 6.33 32.06
N PRO A 324 3.65 5.82 33.24
CA PRO A 324 4.11 4.52 33.70
C PRO A 324 3.56 3.39 32.80
N THR A 325 4.40 2.38 32.55
CA THR A 325 4.01 1.16 31.83
C THR A 325 3.08 0.30 32.69
N ALA A 326 2.10 -0.36 32.06
CA ALA A 326 1.06 -1.13 32.75
C ALA A 326 1.48 -2.55 33.22
N SER A 327 2.77 -2.87 33.28
CA SER A 327 3.21 -4.24 33.55
C SER A 327 2.94 -4.68 34.99
N ALA A 328 2.73 -5.97 35.21
CA ALA A 328 2.62 -6.54 36.56
C ALA A 328 3.93 -6.46 37.37
N SER A 329 5.08 -6.26 36.73
CA SER A 329 6.37 -5.96 37.38
C SER A 329 6.56 -4.46 37.69
N ALA A 330 5.81 -3.57 37.03
CA ALA A 330 5.94 -2.11 37.15
C ALA A 330 5.36 -1.51 38.45
N ALA A 331 4.68 -2.30 39.28
CA ALA A 331 4.41 -1.90 40.66
C ALA A 331 5.69 -1.66 41.49
N ALA A 332 6.85 -2.13 41.02
CA ALA A 332 8.17 -1.94 41.62
C ALA A 332 9.21 -1.22 40.72
N SER A 333 8.92 -0.95 39.44
CA SER A 333 9.83 -0.23 38.53
C SER A 333 9.24 1.10 38.03
N ASP A 334 10.01 2.18 38.12
CA ASP A 334 9.67 3.51 37.57
C ASP A 334 9.86 3.56 36.04
N GLU A 335 9.31 2.57 35.35
CA GLU A 335 9.45 2.39 33.90
C GLU A 335 8.39 3.22 33.17
N ARG A 336 8.83 4.08 32.25
CA ARG A 336 7.97 5.03 31.52
C ARG A 336 8.00 4.79 30.02
N ILE A 337 6.87 5.04 29.37
CA ILE A 337 6.74 4.94 27.92
C ILE A 337 7.41 6.15 27.25
N SER A 338 8.31 5.87 26.30
CA SER A 338 8.91 6.87 25.41
C SER A 338 8.25 6.84 24.04
N VAL A 339 7.84 7.99 23.50
CA VAL A 339 7.25 8.09 22.15
C VAL A 339 8.22 8.79 21.20
N VAL A 340 8.57 8.13 20.09
CA VAL A 340 9.58 8.59 19.11
C VAL A 340 8.93 8.74 17.73
N LYS A 341 9.14 9.89 17.08
CA LYS A 341 8.74 10.14 15.68
C LYS A 341 9.85 9.67 14.73
N LEU A 342 9.47 9.01 13.64
CA LEU A 342 10.37 8.62 12.54
C LEU A 342 9.85 9.09 11.18
N SER A 343 10.77 9.35 10.26
CA SER A 343 10.47 9.70 8.88
C SER A 343 9.96 8.49 8.07
N LYS A 344 8.93 8.68 7.23
CA LYS A 344 8.52 7.68 6.22
C LYS A 344 9.62 7.63 5.14
N SER A 345 10.05 6.43 4.74
CA SER A 345 10.96 6.31 3.59
C SER A 345 10.24 6.70 2.30
N GLY A 346 10.91 7.47 1.44
CA GLY A 346 10.43 7.75 0.08
C GLY A 346 10.33 6.51 -0.81
N GLY A 347 10.90 5.37 -0.39
CA GLY A 347 10.76 4.07 -1.07
C GLY A 347 9.51 3.27 -0.70
N CYS A 348 8.69 3.77 0.21
CA CYS A 348 7.44 3.10 0.60
C CYS A 348 6.32 3.43 -0.39
N VAL A 349 6.10 2.50 -1.33
CA VAL A 349 5.08 2.56 -2.39
C VAL A 349 3.74 2.02 -1.90
N ASP A 350 2.65 2.67 -2.30
CA ASP A 350 1.29 2.24 -1.99
C ASP A 350 0.95 0.90 -2.68
N ARG A 351 0.21 0.03 -2.00
CA ARG A 351 -0.15 -1.32 -2.45
C ARG A 351 -1.62 -1.35 -2.86
N ASP A 352 -1.88 -1.63 -4.14
CA ASP A 352 -3.26 -1.75 -4.61
C ASP A 352 -3.91 -3.09 -4.18
N ALA A 353 -5.24 -3.13 -4.23
CA ALA A 353 -5.99 -4.30 -3.80
C ALA A 353 -5.68 -5.56 -4.63
N ALA A 354 -5.29 -5.39 -5.90
CA ALA A 354 -4.90 -6.48 -6.79
C ALA A 354 -3.55 -7.09 -6.36
N PHE A 355 -2.54 -6.26 -6.08
CA PHE A 355 -1.27 -6.71 -5.52
C PHE A 355 -1.45 -7.38 -4.16
N MET A 356 -2.25 -6.81 -3.26
CA MET A 356 -2.52 -7.41 -1.94
C MET A 356 -3.25 -8.76 -2.05
N LYS A 357 -4.16 -8.92 -3.02
CA LYS A 357 -4.78 -10.22 -3.32
C LYS A 357 -3.75 -11.25 -3.81
N ALA A 358 -2.88 -10.87 -4.75
CA ALA A 358 -1.82 -11.75 -5.25
C ALA A 358 -0.80 -12.12 -4.16
N VAL A 359 -0.47 -11.19 -3.24
CA VAL A 359 0.34 -11.48 -2.04
C VAL A 359 -0.36 -12.51 -1.14
N SER A 360 -1.65 -12.35 -0.86
CA SER A 360 -2.46 -13.29 -0.06
C SER A 360 -2.47 -14.69 -0.69
N GLU A 361 -2.81 -14.78 -1.98
CA GLU A 361 -2.85 -16.04 -2.73
C GLU A 361 -1.46 -16.71 -2.79
N SER A 362 -0.39 -15.93 -2.97
CA SER A 362 0.98 -16.42 -2.94
C SER A 362 1.37 -16.97 -1.57
N GLN A 363 1.07 -16.26 -0.47
CA GLN A 363 1.35 -16.73 0.90
C GLN A 363 0.62 -18.05 1.21
N ILE A 364 -0.65 -18.16 0.81
CA ILE A 364 -1.44 -19.38 0.99
C ILE A 364 -0.85 -20.52 0.13
N ARG A 365 -0.44 -20.25 -1.10
CA ARG A 365 0.22 -21.25 -1.97
C ARG A 365 1.56 -21.72 -1.39
N THR A 366 2.41 -20.81 -0.94
CA THR A 366 3.71 -21.12 -0.32
C THR A 366 3.54 -21.94 0.96
N TYR A 367 2.49 -21.71 1.76
CA TYR A 367 2.20 -22.52 2.95
C TYR A 367 1.98 -24.02 2.64
N PHE A 368 1.33 -24.34 1.51
CA PHE A 368 1.08 -25.75 1.14
C PHE A 368 2.18 -26.36 0.24
N PHE A 369 2.75 -25.58 -0.68
CA PHE A 369 3.62 -26.08 -1.76
C PHE A 369 5.07 -25.59 -1.68
N GLY A 370 5.40 -24.68 -0.76
CA GLY A 370 6.69 -24.00 -0.73
C GLY A 370 6.86 -23.03 -1.91
N ASN A 371 8.10 -22.64 -2.17
CA ASN A 371 8.44 -21.67 -3.22
C ASN A 371 8.38 -22.33 -4.62
N PRO A 372 7.88 -21.61 -5.64
CA PRO A 372 7.72 -22.16 -6.98
C PRO A 372 9.06 -22.34 -7.69
N ILE A 373 9.38 -23.57 -8.11
CA ILE A 373 10.54 -23.86 -8.96
C ILE A 373 10.19 -23.54 -10.44
N PRO A 374 11.08 -22.88 -11.21
CA PRO A 374 10.90 -22.69 -12.65
C PRO A 374 10.82 -24.01 -13.43
N SER A 375 10.09 -24.00 -14.56
CA SER A 375 9.64 -25.21 -15.24
C SER A 375 10.68 -25.95 -16.08
N THR A 376 11.87 -25.39 -16.31
CA THR A 376 12.92 -26.05 -17.09
C THR A 376 13.87 -26.83 -16.18
N ALA A 377 14.21 -28.06 -16.57
CA ALA A 377 15.19 -28.88 -15.83
C ALA A 377 16.58 -28.18 -15.76
N SER A 378 16.92 -27.41 -16.80
CA SER A 378 18.11 -26.57 -16.87
C SER A 378 18.11 -25.46 -15.81
N ALA A 379 16.98 -24.77 -15.63
CA ALA A 379 16.83 -23.76 -14.56
C ALA A 379 16.92 -24.40 -13.19
N ALA A 380 16.19 -25.50 -12.95
CA ALA A 380 16.22 -26.22 -11.68
C ALA A 380 17.65 -26.67 -11.30
N LEU A 381 18.45 -27.12 -12.27
CA LEU A 381 19.88 -27.44 -12.09
C LEU A 381 20.75 -26.20 -11.84
N SER A 382 20.49 -25.06 -12.47
CA SER A 382 21.25 -23.82 -12.22
C SER A 382 20.88 -23.13 -10.90
N LEU A 383 19.62 -23.24 -10.47
CA LEU A 383 19.07 -22.64 -9.25
C LEU A 383 19.40 -23.48 -8.02
N SER A 384 19.35 -24.81 -8.11
CA SER A 384 19.82 -25.70 -7.03
C SER A 384 21.32 -25.57 -6.72
N ALA A 385 22.09 -24.98 -7.64
CA ALA A 385 23.50 -24.63 -7.42
C ALA A 385 23.73 -23.21 -6.89
N SER A 386 22.71 -22.33 -6.87
CA SER A 386 22.93 -20.88 -6.65
C SER A 386 21.87 -20.11 -5.84
N SER A 387 20.71 -20.67 -5.49
CA SER A 387 19.71 -20.03 -4.62
C SER A 387 19.35 -20.96 -3.45
N THR A 388 19.28 -20.37 -2.25
CA THR A 388 19.18 -21.08 -0.97
C THR A 388 17.75 -21.49 -0.58
N THR A 389 16.73 -20.99 -1.27
CA THR A 389 15.32 -21.06 -0.81
C THR A 389 14.38 -21.86 -1.73
N ASN A 390 14.92 -22.69 -2.63
CA ASN A 390 14.12 -23.57 -3.51
C ASN A 390 13.52 -24.78 -2.75
N VAL A 391 12.65 -24.48 -1.78
CA VAL A 391 11.89 -25.47 -0.99
C VAL A 391 10.58 -25.75 -1.71
N THR A 392 10.40 -26.97 -2.23
CA THR A 392 9.09 -27.47 -2.65
C THR A 392 8.53 -28.45 -1.62
N LEU A 393 7.31 -28.18 -1.17
CA LEU A 393 6.54 -29.01 -0.26
C LEU A 393 5.56 -29.88 -1.04
N SER A 394 5.24 -31.06 -0.49
CA SER A 394 4.31 -32.02 -1.09
C SER A 394 3.07 -32.19 -0.20
N PRO A 395 2.04 -31.33 -0.37
CA PRO A 395 0.84 -31.40 0.44
C PRO A 395 -0.02 -32.62 0.08
N HIS A 396 -0.86 -33.05 1.00
CA HIS A 396 -1.62 -34.29 0.91
C HIS A 396 -3.12 -34.04 0.75
N ALA A 397 -3.69 -34.54 -0.35
CA ALA A 397 -5.12 -34.50 -0.60
C ALA A 397 -5.86 -35.64 0.09
N GLN A 398 -6.92 -35.35 0.84
CA GLN A 398 -7.76 -36.36 1.50
C GLN A 398 -9.25 -35.98 1.44
N GLN A 399 -10.13 -36.99 1.46
CA GLN A 399 -11.57 -36.79 1.56
C GLN A 399 -12.02 -37.04 3.00
N LEU A 400 -12.79 -36.11 3.56
CA LEU A 400 -13.30 -36.15 4.92
C LEU A 400 -14.83 -36.18 4.92
N ASP A 401 -15.42 -36.80 5.94
CA ASP A 401 -16.84 -36.68 6.26
C ASP A 401 -17.04 -35.39 7.09
N PHE A 402 -17.89 -34.49 6.63
CA PHE A 402 -18.16 -33.22 7.31
C PHE A 402 -18.80 -33.44 8.68
N ASN A 403 -19.62 -34.49 8.83
CA ASN A 403 -20.32 -34.80 10.09
C ASN A 403 -19.35 -35.19 11.22
N ALA A 404 -18.15 -35.65 10.87
CA ALA A 404 -17.09 -35.99 11.81
C ALA A 404 -16.27 -34.76 12.27
N LEU A 405 -16.48 -33.59 11.68
CA LEU A 405 -15.73 -32.36 11.97
C LEU A 405 -16.49 -31.42 12.91
N ALA A 406 -15.75 -30.75 13.78
CA ALA A 406 -16.28 -29.70 14.65
C ALA A 406 -15.89 -28.33 14.07
N VAL A 407 -16.61 -27.89 13.03
CA VAL A 407 -16.36 -26.60 12.34
C VAL A 407 -17.13 -25.47 13.01
N TYR A 408 -16.47 -24.35 13.23
CA TYR A 408 -17.01 -23.12 13.82
C TYR A 408 -16.78 -21.94 12.87
N ASN A 409 -17.69 -20.97 12.86
CA ASN A 409 -17.57 -19.73 12.09
C ASN A 409 -17.95 -18.53 12.97
N TYR A 410 -17.37 -17.37 12.68
CA TYR A 410 -17.76 -16.13 13.35
C TYR A 410 -19.07 -15.59 12.77
N THR A 411 -20.00 -15.23 13.65
CA THR A 411 -21.28 -14.59 13.27
C THR A 411 -21.21 -13.11 13.58
N ILE A 412 -20.90 -12.33 12.56
CA ILE A 412 -20.77 -10.87 12.62
C ILE A 412 -21.87 -10.31 11.73
N ALA A 413 -22.74 -9.48 12.31
CA ALA A 413 -23.68 -8.69 11.52
C ALA A 413 -22.89 -7.57 10.83
N SER A 414 -22.45 -7.79 9.59
CA SER A 414 -21.97 -6.71 8.74
C SER A 414 -23.14 -5.79 8.39
N ALA A 415 -22.92 -4.46 8.41
CA ALA A 415 -23.96 -3.47 8.10
C ALA A 415 -24.31 -3.37 6.60
N GLU A 416 -24.00 -4.43 5.84
CA GLU A 416 -24.24 -4.60 4.42
C GLU A 416 -24.86 -5.99 4.25
N GLU A 417 -26.17 -5.98 4.01
CA GLU A 417 -27.03 -6.99 3.36
C GLU A 417 -26.64 -8.49 3.50
N ASP A 418 -27.31 -9.19 4.42
CA ASP A 418 -27.61 -10.63 4.30
C ASP A 418 -29.11 -10.77 3.91
N GLU A 419 -29.49 -10.41 2.66
CA GLU A 419 -30.87 -10.65 2.16
C GLU A 419 -31.11 -12.08 1.61
N ASP A 420 -30.04 -12.87 1.40
CA ASP A 420 -30.11 -14.14 0.66
C ASP A 420 -30.05 -15.44 1.52
N GLU A 421 -30.21 -15.38 2.85
CA GLU A 421 -30.33 -16.59 3.70
C GLU A 421 -31.77 -16.79 4.22
N TYR A 422 -32.69 -17.14 3.31
CA TYR A 422 -34.06 -17.52 3.62
C TYR A 422 -34.12 -18.87 4.35
N ASP A 423 -34.39 -18.84 5.67
CA ASP A 423 -34.67 -20.02 6.50
C ASP A 423 -36.16 -20.42 6.41
N PRO A 424 -36.52 -21.54 5.75
CA PRO A 424 -37.92 -21.95 5.60
C PRO A 424 -38.52 -22.53 6.90
N SER A 425 -37.73 -22.70 7.97
CA SER A 425 -38.16 -23.42 9.17
C SER A 425 -38.90 -22.56 10.22
N GLN A 426 -38.98 -21.24 10.03
CA GLN A 426 -39.54 -20.31 11.03
C GLN A 426 -41.04 -19.98 10.87
N LEU A 427 -41.75 -20.59 9.92
CA LEU A 427 -43.20 -20.42 9.77
C LEU A 427 -43.99 -21.63 10.29
N GLY A 428 -44.13 -21.69 11.62
CA GLY A 428 -44.94 -22.69 12.33
C GLY A 428 -45.96 -22.05 13.28
N THR A 429 -47.23 -22.02 12.85
CA THR A 429 -48.48 -21.81 13.65
C THR A 429 -48.67 -20.44 14.37
N GLY A 430 -49.78 -19.73 14.08
CA GLY A 430 -50.21 -18.62 14.95
C GLY A 430 -51.09 -17.48 14.38
N ASP A 431 -52.17 -17.79 13.65
CA ASP A 431 -53.42 -17.00 13.52
C ASP A 431 -53.50 -15.52 13.01
N ALA A 432 -54.66 -15.27 12.39
CA ALA A 432 -55.40 -13.98 12.30
C ALA A 432 -54.95 -12.87 11.32
N PHE A 433 -55.26 -13.11 10.05
CA PHE A 433 -55.49 -12.12 8.98
C PHE A 433 -56.64 -11.14 9.30
N LEU A 434 -56.41 -9.81 9.30
CA LEU A 434 -57.40 -8.76 8.95
C LEU A 434 -56.71 -7.46 8.44
N PRO A 435 -57.22 -6.78 7.40
CA PRO A 435 -56.59 -5.55 6.86
C PRO A 435 -57.36 -4.25 7.15
N GLY A 436 -56.64 -3.11 7.24
CA GLY A 436 -57.18 -1.78 6.93
C GLY A 436 -56.66 -0.58 7.77
N GLY A 437 -56.49 0.58 7.11
CA GLY A 437 -56.79 1.89 7.72
C GLY A 437 -55.64 2.89 7.99
N SER A 438 -55.20 3.61 6.95
CA SER A 438 -54.90 5.07 6.90
C SER A 438 -54.32 5.86 8.11
N ASN A 439 -53.20 6.54 7.84
CA ASN A 439 -52.83 7.95 8.16
C ASN A 439 -53.45 8.68 9.39
N ASP A 440 -52.62 9.24 10.30
CA ASP A 440 -52.27 10.69 10.32
C ASP A 440 -51.46 11.17 11.56
N VAL A 441 -50.40 11.96 11.32
CA VAL A 441 -50.01 13.25 11.94
C VAL A 441 -50.02 13.48 13.49
N ASP A 442 -48.80 13.44 14.07
CA ASP A 442 -48.08 14.50 14.84
C ASP A 442 -48.47 15.02 16.28
N LEU A 443 -47.42 15.49 16.98
CA LEU A 443 -47.30 16.33 18.21
C LEU A 443 -47.78 15.85 19.61
N GLY A 444 -46.89 16.00 20.60
CA GLY A 444 -47.27 16.31 22.00
C GLY A 444 -46.33 15.81 23.12
N GLN A 445 -45.59 16.71 23.79
CA GLN A 445 -44.72 16.37 24.95
C GLN A 445 -45.34 16.75 26.32
N THR A 446 -45.56 15.74 27.20
CA THR A 446 -45.38 15.79 28.69
C THR A 446 -46.26 16.77 29.52
N PRO A 447 -46.24 16.82 30.89
CA PRO A 447 -45.50 16.03 31.92
C PRO A 447 -46.31 15.58 33.20
N GLN A 448 -45.60 14.93 34.16
CA GLN A 448 -45.91 14.68 35.61
C GLN A 448 -46.90 13.53 35.94
N GLU A 449 -46.71 12.68 36.97
CA GLU A 449 -46.41 12.93 38.40
C GLU A 449 -45.42 11.93 39.07
N GLU A 450 -45.01 12.23 40.32
CA GLU A 450 -44.04 11.47 41.15
C GLU A 450 -44.66 10.83 42.41
N ALA A 451 -43.94 9.83 42.97
CA ALA A 451 -43.87 9.49 44.41
C ALA A 451 -45.08 8.74 45.05
N PRO A 452 -44.93 8.01 46.19
CA PRO A 452 -43.83 8.10 47.17
C PRO A 452 -43.12 6.79 47.61
N VAL A 453 -41.99 7.00 48.31
CA VAL A 453 -41.13 5.99 48.96
C VAL A 453 -41.34 6.00 50.48
N ALA A 454 -41.20 4.85 51.15
CA ALA A 454 -41.18 4.75 52.62
C ALA A 454 -39.79 4.28 53.14
N PRO A 455 -39.30 4.76 54.30
CA PRO A 455 -37.94 4.49 54.78
C PRO A 455 -37.85 3.51 55.97
N THR A 456 -36.70 2.84 56.15
CA THR A 456 -36.19 2.43 57.49
C THR A 456 -34.66 2.21 57.51
N LEU A 457 -34.09 2.17 58.72
CA LEU A 457 -32.67 2.37 59.08
C LEU A 457 -31.93 1.06 59.48
N PRO A 458 -30.60 1.07 59.75
CA PRO A 458 -29.73 -0.09 59.50
C PRO A 458 -29.30 -0.91 60.73
N GLY A 459 -28.85 -2.14 60.46
CA GLY A 459 -27.68 -2.75 61.12
C GLY A 459 -27.94 -3.79 62.22
N ILE A 460 -27.70 -5.08 61.90
CA ILE A 460 -26.90 -6.08 62.64
C ILE A 460 -26.81 -7.34 61.76
N ALA A 461 -25.67 -8.05 61.78
CA ALA A 461 -25.29 -9.04 60.76
C ALA A 461 -25.70 -10.49 61.08
N GLY A 462 -25.96 -11.26 60.02
CA GLY A 462 -26.19 -12.71 59.98
C GLY A 462 -26.02 -13.20 58.53
N PRO A 463 -25.65 -14.47 58.26
CA PRO A 463 -24.85 -14.82 57.09
C PRO A 463 -25.60 -14.72 55.77
N VAL A 464 -25.18 -13.79 54.91
CA VAL A 464 -25.64 -13.72 53.52
C VAL A 464 -24.84 -14.73 52.69
N LYS A 465 -25.57 -15.60 52.01
CA LYS A 465 -25.04 -16.53 51.02
C LYS A 465 -24.61 -15.70 49.80
N GLU A 466 -23.32 -15.43 49.65
CA GLU A 466 -22.79 -14.83 48.42
C GLU A 466 -22.92 -15.83 47.26
N THR A 467 -24.09 -15.84 46.63
CA THR A 467 -24.16 -16.18 45.21
C THR A 467 -23.47 -15.05 44.45
N VAL A 468 -22.14 -15.15 44.35
CA VAL A 468 -21.39 -14.43 43.32
C VAL A 468 -21.91 -14.94 41.98
N THR A 469 -22.84 -14.19 41.39
CA THR A 469 -23.16 -14.31 39.97
C THR A 469 -21.85 -14.10 39.20
N PRO A 470 -21.38 -15.08 38.42
CA PRO A 470 -20.17 -14.89 37.63
C PRO A 470 -20.39 -13.71 36.68
N ALA A 471 -19.39 -12.84 36.59
CA ALA A 471 -19.42 -11.67 35.73
C ALA A 471 -19.74 -12.08 34.27
N GLY A 472 -20.51 -11.24 33.59
CA GLY A 472 -21.31 -11.59 32.42
C GLY A 472 -20.63 -12.49 31.39
N SER A 473 -21.35 -13.52 30.95
CA SER A 473 -21.06 -14.25 29.73
C SER A 473 -21.05 -13.29 28.54
N SER A 474 -19.87 -12.85 28.11
CA SER A 474 -19.72 -12.20 26.81
C SER A 474 -20.23 -13.18 25.74
N ASN A 475 -21.25 -12.79 24.96
CA ASN A 475 -21.68 -13.56 23.79
C ASN A 475 -20.51 -13.62 22.81
N VAL A 476 -19.74 -14.72 22.86
CA VAL A 476 -18.65 -14.96 21.92
C VAL A 476 -19.30 -15.13 20.54
N PRO A 477 -18.96 -14.31 19.53
CA PRO A 477 -19.63 -14.33 18.22
C PRO A 477 -19.12 -15.49 17.36
N LEU A 478 -18.99 -16.70 17.94
CA LEU A 478 -18.50 -17.91 17.29
C LEU A 478 -19.56 -19.00 17.44
N LYS A 479 -20.13 -19.46 16.32
CA LYS A 479 -21.14 -20.54 16.29
C LYS A 479 -20.60 -21.77 15.58
N LYS A 480 -21.05 -22.95 16.02
CA LYS A 480 -20.77 -24.22 15.34
C LYS A 480 -21.60 -24.30 14.05
N VAL A 481 -20.96 -24.66 12.93
CA VAL A 481 -21.64 -24.92 11.66
C VAL A 481 -22.32 -26.28 11.74
N LEU A 482 -23.60 -26.35 11.37
CA LEU A 482 -24.39 -27.58 11.38
C LEU A 482 -24.36 -28.24 9.99
N PRO A 483 -24.43 -29.58 9.89
CA PRO A 483 -24.62 -30.28 8.61
C PRO A 483 -25.97 -29.94 7.95
N PRO A 484 -26.10 -30.06 6.60
CA PRO A 484 -25.08 -30.50 5.64
C PRO A 484 -23.95 -29.47 5.44
N ALA A 485 -22.85 -29.89 4.80
CA ALA A 485 -21.72 -28.99 4.53
C ALA A 485 -22.14 -27.84 3.61
N PRO A 486 -22.01 -26.55 4.03
CA PRO A 486 -22.28 -25.42 3.14
C PRO A 486 -21.38 -25.45 1.90
N THR A 487 -21.94 -25.27 0.71
CA THR A 487 -21.18 -25.21 -0.56
C THR A 487 -20.15 -24.09 -0.56
N ALA A 488 -20.42 -22.99 0.14
CA ALA A 488 -19.49 -21.88 0.38
C ALA A 488 -18.21 -22.26 1.17
N LEU A 489 -18.09 -23.49 1.69
CA LEU A 489 -16.81 -23.99 2.21
C LEU A 489 -15.77 -24.21 1.10
N ALA A 490 -16.17 -24.39 -0.16
CA ALA A 490 -15.24 -24.58 -1.27
C ALA A 490 -14.29 -23.38 -1.44
N ASN A 491 -13.06 -23.62 -1.90
CA ASN A 491 -11.98 -22.65 -2.07
C ASN A 491 -11.54 -21.88 -0.80
N SER A 492 -12.02 -22.27 0.39
CA SER A 492 -11.76 -21.56 1.65
C SER A 492 -10.75 -22.27 2.56
N LEU A 493 -10.22 -21.53 3.55
CA LEU A 493 -9.32 -22.06 4.56
C LEU A 493 -10.05 -22.46 5.86
N LEU A 494 -9.58 -23.56 6.43
CA LEU A 494 -9.99 -24.12 7.71
C LEU A 494 -8.78 -24.17 8.66
N ALA A 495 -8.83 -23.40 9.74
CA ALA A 495 -7.79 -23.38 10.76
C ALA A 495 -8.02 -24.48 11.80
N ILE A 496 -7.09 -25.44 11.91
CA ILE A 496 -7.13 -26.49 12.94
C ILE A 496 -6.61 -25.89 14.25
N THR A 497 -7.46 -25.80 15.27
CA THR A 497 -7.05 -25.31 16.59
C THR A 497 -6.39 -26.41 17.42
N HIS A 498 -5.66 -26.02 18.48
CA HIS A 498 -5.25 -26.96 19.53
C HIS A 498 -6.41 -27.39 20.46
N ALA A 499 -7.59 -26.77 20.39
CA ALA A 499 -8.73 -27.11 21.24
C ALA A 499 -9.37 -28.47 20.88
N SER A 500 -9.98 -29.12 21.88
CA SER A 500 -10.80 -30.32 21.66
C SER A 500 -11.99 -30.02 20.74
N SER A 501 -12.44 -31.00 19.95
CA SER A 501 -13.70 -30.92 19.18
C SER A 501 -14.96 -30.75 20.06
N THR A 502 -14.82 -30.93 21.37
CA THR A 502 -15.85 -30.74 22.40
C THR A 502 -15.68 -29.47 23.25
N ALA A 503 -14.70 -28.62 22.94
CA ALA A 503 -14.39 -27.42 23.71
C ALA A 503 -15.48 -26.33 23.57
N SER A 504 -15.55 -25.39 24.52
CA SER A 504 -16.51 -24.29 24.43
C SER A 504 -16.12 -23.30 23.33
N PRO A 505 -17.06 -22.52 22.75
CA PRO A 505 -16.72 -21.51 21.75
C PRO A 505 -15.69 -20.47 22.21
N ALA A 506 -15.63 -20.18 23.52
CA ALA A 506 -14.59 -19.32 24.09
C ALA A 506 -13.21 -19.98 24.03
N ASP A 507 -13.10 -21.25 24.43
CA ASP A 507 -11.85 -22.01 24.36
C ASP A 507 -11.37 -22.21 22.91
N VAL A 508 -12.29 -22.36 21.96
CA VAL A 508 -11.97 -22.48 20.52
C VAL A 508 -11.44 -21.16 19.95
N ARG A 509 -12.02 -20.01 20.35
CA ARG A 509 -11.50 -18.66 20.02
C ARG A 509 -10.10 -18.45 20.61
N ASP A 510 -9.89 -18.88 21.85
CA ASP A 510 -8.69 -18.58 22.65
C ASP A 510 -7.54 -19.57 22.44
N ALA A 511 -7.73 -20.58 21.58
CA ALA A 511 -6.74 -21.58 21.24
C ALA A 511 -5.82 -21.13 20.09
N SER A 512 -4.55 -21.49 20.21
CA SER A 512 -3.59 -21.37 19.10
C SER A 512 -3.89 -22.36 17.97
N ILE A 513 -3.31 -22.08 16.81
CA ILE A 513 -3.50 -22.85 15.58
C ILE A 513 -2.37 -23.86 15.38
N MET A 514 -2.75 -25.10 15.07
CA MET A 514 -1.84 -26.19 14.73
C MET A 514 -1.44 -26.16 13.24
N GLY A 515 -2.34 -25.69 12.38
CA GLY A 515 -2.11 -25.53 10.95
C GLY A 515 -3.42 -25.30 10.18
N PHE A 516 -3.31 -25.14 8.86
CA PHE A 516 -4.43 -24.85 7.98
C PHE A 516 -4.72 -25.99 7.02
N LEU A 517 -5.99 -26.20 6.69
CA LEU A 517 -6.44 -27.00 5.56
C LEU A 517 -7.06 -26.08 4.52
N TYR A 518 -6.94 -26.44 3.25
CA TYR A 518 -7.66 -25.80 2.14
C TYR A 518 -8.76 -26.74 1.65
N VAL A 519 -9.99 -26.25 1.52
CA VAL A 519 -11.11 -27.03 0.99
C VAL A 519 -11.17 -26.86 -0.53
N ALA A 520 -10.89 -27.95 -1.25
CA ALA A 520 -10.88 -27.94 -2.71
C ALA A 520 -12.26 -28.17 -3.33
N ASP A 521 -13.14 -28.92 -2.67
CA ASP A 521 -14.45 -29.33 -3.19
C ASP A 521 -15.40 -29.76 -2.05
N VAL A 522 -16.71 -29.60 -2.25
CA VAL A 522 -17.76 -29.87 -1.26
C VAL A 522 -18.90 -30.67 -1.92
N ASP A 523 -18.97 -31.95 -1.58
CA ASP A 523 -20.04 -32.87 -1.98
C ASP A 523 -21.13 -32.85 -0.90
N ALA A 524 -22.01 -31.84 -0.99
CA ALA A 524 -23.08 -31.62 -0.02
C ALA A 524 -24.07 -32.78 0.06
N GLU A 525 -24.35 -33.46 -1.07
CA GLU A 525 -25.22 -34.64 -1.12
C GLU A 525 -24.66 -35.82 -0.34
N LYS A 526 -23.35 -36.08 -0.44
CA LYS A 526 -22.69 -37.18 0.30
C LYS A 526 -22.18 -36.76 1.67
N GLY A 527 -22.33 -35.49 2.05
CA GLY A 527 -21.79 -34.92 3.29
C GLY A 527 -20.25 -34.93 3.37
N LYS A 528 -19.56 -34.91 2.22
CA LYS A 528 -18.10 -35.06 2.15
C LYS A 528 -17.42 -33.81 1.64
N ILE A 529 -16.24 -33.51 2.19
CA ILE A 529 -15.37 -32.44 1.69
C ILE A 529 -14.05 -33.02 1.21
N ARG A 530 -13.47 -32.44 0.16
CA ARG A 530 -12.12 -32.74 -0.31
C ARG A 530 -11.20 -31.65 0.19
N VAL A 531 -10.20 -32.01 0.99
CA VAL A 531 -9.24 -31.05 1.57
C VAL A 531 -7.82 -31.34 1.15
N LEU A 532 -7.02 -30.29 1.09
CA LEU A 532 -5.57 -30.33 1.02
C LEU A 532 -5.00 -30.03 2.41
N ALA A 533 -4.12 -30.89 2.90
CA ALA A 533 -3.40 -30.75 4.16
C ALA A 533 -1.89 -30.54 3.91
N PRO A 534 -1.18 -29.72 4.71
CA PRO A 534 0.25 -29.48 4.52
C PRO A 534 1.10 -30.68 4.95
N VAL A 535 0.56 -31.56 5.82
CA VAL A 535 1.24 -32.75 6.34
C VAL A 535 0.44 -33.99 5.97
N GLY A 536 1.14 -35.04 5.52
CA GLY A 536 0.55 -36.35 5.24
C GLY A 536 0.09 -37.05 6.52
N GLY A 537 -1.16 -37.51 6.54
CA GLY A 537 -1.77 -38.18 7.70
C GLY A 537 -3.26 -37.89 7.80
N ARG A 538 -3.92 -38.49 8.81
CA ARG A 538 -5.32 -38.18 9.15
C ARG A 538 -5.39 -36.80 9.80
N VAL A 539 -6.38 -35.99 9.40
CA VAL A 539 -6.71 -34.76 10.13
C VAL A 539 -7.05 -35.09 11.59
N PRO A 540 -6.44 -34.41 12.59
CA PRO A 540 -6.71 -34.68 13.99
C PRO A 540 -8.12 -34.22 14.40
N PRO A 541 -8.81 -34.93 15.32
CA PRO A 541 -10.17 -34.61 15.76
C PRO A 541 -10.19 -33.41 16.73
N ARG A 542 -9.93 -32.22 16.19
CA ARG A 542 -9.87 -30.93 16.91
C ARG A 542 -11.03 -30.02 16.49
N ALA A 543 -11.25 -28.94 17.24
CA ALA A 543 -12.11 -27.86 16.76
C ALA A 543 -11.44 -27.13 15.59
N ILE A 544 -12.23 -26.77 14.59
CA ILE A 544 -11.78 -26.13 13.34
C ILE A 544 -12.51 -24.79 13.21
N VAL A 545 -11.80 -23.72 12.86
CA VAL A 545 -12.40 -22.41 12.58
C VAL A 545 -12.35 -22.14 11.08
N TRP A 546 -13.50 -21.80 10.49
CA TRP A 546 -13.66 -21.49 9.07
C TRP A 546 -13.51 -19.98 8.82
N GLY A 547 -12.68 -19.61 7.85
CA GLY A 547 -12.60 -18.24 7.34
C GLY A 547 -13.60 -17.98 6.21
N LYS A 548 -14.88 -17.70 6.53
CA LYS A 548 -15.96 -17.53 5.53
C LYS A 548 -15.70 -16.40 4.53
N LYS A 549 -15.17 -15.24 4.97
CA LYS A 549 -14.92 -14.05 4.12
C LYS A 549 -13.43 -13.73 3.90
N TRP A 550 -12.56 -14.01 4.88
CA TRP A 550 -11.11 -13.71 4.85
C TRP A 550 -10.32 -14.97 5.29
N PRO A 551 -9.17 -15.32 4.65
CA PRO A 551 -8.36 -14.56 3.70
C PRO A 551 -8.82 -14.50 2.23
N GLY A 552 -10.05 -14.93 1.94
CA GLY A 552 -10.65 -14.92 0.61
C GLY A 552 -10.53 -16.28 -0.09
N GLU A 553 -11.23 -16.43 -1.22
CA GLU A 553 -11.15 -17.65 -2.03
C GLU A 553 -9.84 -17.71 -2.82
N VAL A 554 -9.12 -18.83 -2.72
CA VAL A 554 -7.94 -19.11 -3.56
C VAL A 554 -8.30 -20.18 -4.58
N VAL A 555 -8.80 -19.76 -5.74
CA VAL A 555 -9.25 -20.70 -6.78
C VAL A 555 -8.08 -21.44 -7.39
N GLY A 556 -8.25 -22.75 -7.65
CA GLY A 556 -7.30 -23.54 -8.45
C GLY A 556 -6.06 -24.02 -7.70
N LEU A 557 -5.95 -23.83 -6.38
CA LEU A 557 -4.84 -24.32 -5.55
C LEU A 557 -4.70 -25.87 -5.58
N PHE A 558 -5.74 -26.57 -6.05
CA PHE A 558 -5.76 -28.02 -6.25
C PHE A 558 -5.42 -28.47 -7.69
N LEU A 559 -5.24 -27.55 -8.65
CA LEU A 559 -4.86 -27.91 -10.02
C LEU A 559 -3.39 -28.37 -10.05
N PRO A 560 -3.09 -29.60 -10.50
CA PRO A 560 -1.71 -30.06 -10.55
C PRO A 560 -0.94 -29.28 -11.61
N LEU A 561 0.29 -28.88 -11.26
CA LEU A 561 1.26 -28.19 -12.14
C LEU A 561 1.72 -29.02 -13.37
N THR A 562 1.07 -30.14 -13.65
CA THR A 562 1.47 -31.14 -14.66
C THR A 562 0.91 -30.89 -16.07
N HIS A 563 0.09 -29.85 -16.28
CA HIS A 563 -0.55 -29.56 -17.56
C HIS A 563 0.18 -28.53 -18.44
N ILE A 564 1.52 -28.56 -18.45
CA ILE A 564 2.35 -27.86 -19.47
C ILE A 564 3.38 -28.82 -20.08
N HIS A 565 2.90 -29.96 -20.60
CA HIS A 565 3.58 -30.69 -21.67
C HIS A 565 2.57 -30.93 -22.80
N HIS A 566 2.79 -30.24 -23.92
CA HIS A 566 1.88 -30.30 -25.07
C HIS A 566 1.94 -31.66 -25.78
N GLY A 567 0.78 -32.11 -26.25
CA GLY A 567 0.69 -32.93 -27.46
C GLY A 567 0.76 -34.44 -27.28
N LEU A 568 -0.36 -35.05 -26.87
CA LEU A 568 -0.94 -36.24 -27.53
C LEU A 568 -2.39 -36.40 -27.06
N THR A 569 -3.32 -36.56 -28.01
CA THR A 569 -4.76 -36.60 -27.75
C THR A 569 -5.17 -37.94 -27.11
N PRO A 570 -6.00 -37.94 -26.04
CA PRO A 570 -6.56 -39.16 -25.48
C PRO A 570 -7.73 -39.64 -26.37
N ALA A 571 -7.46 -40.61 -27.25
CA ALA A 571 -8.50 -41.29 -28.01
C ALA A 571 -9.39 -42.13 -27.07
N THR A 572 -10.70 -41.93 -27.16
CA THR A 572 -11.74 -42.64 -26.40
C THR A 572 -11.67 -44.15 -26.62
N ARG A 573 -11.51 -44.94 -25.54
CA ARG A 573 -11.70 -46.40 -25.59
C ARG A 573 -13.01 -46.81 -24.95
N TYR A 574 -13.96 -47.23 -25.78
CA TYR A 574 -15.05 -48.11 -25.36
C TYR A 574 -14.53 -49.54 -25.16
N ASN A 575 -15.14 -50.28 -24.22
CA ASN A 575 -14.84 -51.69 -23.96
C ASN A 575 -15.26 -52.58 -25.14
N SER A 576 -14.38 -53.48 -25.58
CA SER A 576 -14.72 -54.72 -26.30
C SER A 576 -13.58 -55.74 -26.15
N PRO A 577 -13.87 -57.06 -26.08
CA PRO A 577 -12.89 -58.10 -25.71
C PRO A 577 -11.95 -58.52 -26.86
N PRO A 578 -10.81 -59.17 -26.56
CA PRO A 578 -9.72 -59.38 -27.53
C PRO A 578 -9.88 -60.64 -28.40
N PRO A 579 -9.46 -60.61 -29.68
CA PRO A 579 -9.19 -61.80 -30.50
C PRO A 579 -7.74 -62.34 -30.31
N PRO A 580 -7.45 -63.60 -30.72
CA PRO A 580 -6.23 -64.33 -30.36
C PRO A 580 -5.00 -64.08 -31.27
N PRO A 581 -3.79 -64.50 -30.86
CA PRO A 581 -2.54 -64.19 -31.56
C PRO A 581 -2.09 -65.25 -32.60
N PRO A 582 -1.40 -64.83 -33.66
CA PRO A 582 -0.44 -65.64 -34.43
C PRO A 582 1.00 -65.11 -34.20
N THR A 583 1.88 -65.85 -33.51
CA THR A 583 2.86 -66.84 -34.04
C THR A 583 4.03 -66.28 -34.85
N ASN A 584 5.26 -66.54 -34.36
CA ASN A 584 6.55 -66.80 -35.04
C ASN A 584 6.73 -66.33 -36.50
N THR A 585 7.86 -65.77 -36.95
CA THR A 585 9.27 -66.25 -36.84
C THR A 585 10.18 -65.06 -37.32
N THR A 586 11.51 -64.92 -37.17
CA THR A 586 12.63 -65.88 -36.98
C THR A 586 13.85 -65.26 -36.25
N GLN A 587 14.92 -66.05 -36.21
CA GLN A 587 16.30 -65.90 -35.72
C GLN A 587 17.15 -64.92 -36.60
N GLN A 588 18.42 -64.55 -36.32
CA GLN A 588 19.49 -65.39 -35.74
C GLN A 588 20.75 -64.62 -35.27
N GLN A 589 21.32 -65.06 -34.14
CA GLN A 589 22.75 -65.11 -33.71
C GLN A 589 23.75 -63.94 -33.92
N SER A 590 24.48 -63.61 -32.85
CA SER A 590 25.91 -64.00 -32.68
C SER A 590 26.40 -63.78 -31.23
N GLN A 591 27.59 -64.30 -30.88
CA GLN A 591 28.03 -64.62 -29.50
C GLN A 591 29.22 -63.74 -28.98
N PRO A 592 29.62 -63.85 -27.68
CA PRO A 592 30.57 -62.97 -26.96
C PRO A 592 32.01 -63.58 -26.95
N PRO A 593 32.94 -63.40 -25.96
CA PRO A 593 33.09 -62.53 -24.75
C PRO A 593 34.51 -61.83 -24.76
N PRO A 594 35.38 -61.70 -23.70
CA PRO A 594 35.26 -61.82 -22.22
C PRO A 594 36.08 -60.79 -21.34
N HIS A 595 36.01 -61.00 -20.00
CA HIS A 595 37.04 -60.74 -18.95
C HIS A 595 37.11 -59.43 -18.09
N HIS A 596 36.54 -59.55 -16.88
CA HIS A 596 37.05 -59.14 -15.55
C HIS A 596 38.56 -59.44 -15.30
N PRO A 597 39.28 -58.86 -14.30
CA PRO A 597 38.89 -58.90 -12.87
C PRO A 597 39.35 -57.73 -11.95
N THR A 598 39.50 -58.04 -10.65
CA THR A 598 39.20 -57.26 -9.43
C THR A 598 40.39 -56.83 -8.55
N GLN A 599 40.27 -55.67 -7.88
CA GLN A 599 40.69 -55.39 -6.47
C GLN A 599 42.21 -55.48 -6.08
N PRO A 600 42.62 -55.21 -4.80
CA PRO A 600 42.46 -54.00 -3.96
C PRO A 600 43.81 -53.57 -3.28
N ILE A 601 43.78 -52.99 -2.06
CA ILE A 601 44.82 -52.88 -0.99
C ILE A 601 45.34 -51.45 -0.67
N SER A 602 45.76 -51.30 0.59
CA SER A 602 46.01 -50.08 1.38
C SER A 602 47.50 -49.77 1.63
N SER A 603 47.76 -48.59 2.24
CA SER A 603 48.56 -48.41 3.48
C SER A 603 49.72 -47.39 3.49
N HIS A 604 49.79 -46.68 4.64
CA HIS A 604 50.96 -46.22 5.41
C HIS A 604 51.97 -45.11 4.95
N LEU A 605 52.18 -44.19 5.92
CA LEU A 605 53.48 -43.63 6.40
C LEU A 605 54.30 -42.65 5.53
N ARG A 606 54.33 -41.35 5.91
CA ARG A 606 55.41 -40.75 6.75
C ARG A 606 55.29 -39.23 6.95
N THR A 607 55.73 -38.75 8.12
CA THR A 607 56.18 -37.36 8.37
C THR A 607 57.70 -37.25 8.07
N PRO A 608 58.29 -36.04 7.99
CA PRO A 608 58.79 -35.37 9.20
C PRO A 608 58.65 -33.83 9.21
N ALA A 609 59.00 -33.20 10.34
CA ALA A 609 59.06 -31.75 10.54
C ALA A 609 60.49 -31.26 10.85
N SER A 610 60.79 -30.01 10.50
CA SER A 610 61.95 -29.18 10.94
C SER A 610 61.91 -27.85 10.16
N SER A 611 62.36 -26.68 10.65
CA SER A 611 62.85 -26.26 11.97
C SER A 611 62.94 -24.72 12.02
N LEU A 612 62.72 -24.12 13.19
CA LEU A 612 63.10 -22.73 13.52
C LEU A 612 64.66 -22.58 13.54
N PRO A 613 65.21 -21.34 13.42
CA PRO A 613 65.49 -20.57 14.64
C PRO A 613 65.22 -19.05 14.56
N ASN A 614 65.09 -18.46 15.75
CA ASN A 614 64.99 -17.02 16.04
C ASN A 614 66.24 -16.22 15.62
N HIS A 615 66.07 -14.88 15.50
CA HIS A 615 66.79 -13.99 16.42
C HIS A 615 66.00 -12.71 16.75
N GLN A 616 66.10 -12.26 18.00
CA GLN A 616 65.40 -11.11 18.56
C GLN A 616 66.29 -9.85 18.67
N LEU A 617 65.61 -8.73 19.00
CA LEU A 617 65.99 -7.64 19.93
C LEU A 617 66.58 -6.32 19.40
N ASN A 618 66.02 -5.24 19.99
CA ASN A 618 66.54 -3.87 20.16
C ASN A 618 66.59 -2.96 18.91
N THR A 619 66.29 -1.64 18.97
CA THR A 619 66.06 -0.71 20.11
C THR A 619 65.23 0.52 19.67
N HIS A 620 64.49 1.16 20.59
CA HIS A 620 64.04 2.56 20.48
C HIS A 620 65.23 3.54 20.65
N PRO A 621 65.18 4.77 20.08
CA PRO A 621 64.76 5.92 20.89
C PRO A 621 63.95 7.03 20.15
N HIS A 622 63.53 8.03 20.93
CA HIS A 622 62.73 9.21 20.55
C HIS A 622 63.36 10.13 19.47
N HIS A 623 62.53 10.93 18.77
CA HIS A 623 62.59 12.40 18.81
C HIS A 623 61.31 13.10 18.27
N HIS A 624 61.20 14.40 18.55
CA HIS A 624 60.01 15.28 18.42
C HIS A 624 59.66 15.74 16.99
N PRO A 625 58.46 16.33 16.77
CA PRO A 625 57.98 16.72 15.44
C PRO A 625 58.51 18.10 14.99
N THR A 626 58.71 18.26 13.68
CA THR A 626 59.05 19.55 13.04
C THR A 626 57.87 20.15 12.29
N THR A 627 57.63 21.43 12.55
CA THR A 627 56.59 22.30 12.00
C THR A 627 56.97 22.96 10.65
N TYR A 628 56.00 23.71 10.10
CA TYR A 628 56.07 24.79 9.09
C TYR A 628 55.74 24.46 7.62
N PRO A 629 55.23 25.44 6.82
CA PRO A 629 54.67 26.75 7.20
C PRO A 629 53.27 27.07 6.62
N GLN A 630 52.47 27.83 7.37
CA GLN A 630 51.42 28.67 6.77
C GLN A 630 52.05 29.79 5.94
N LYS A 631 51.39 30.17 4.84
CA LYS A 631 51.51 31.51 4.24
C LYS A 631 50.15 32.19 4.27
N GLU A 632 49.99 33.17 5.16
CA GLU A 632 48.96 34.19 5.02
C GLU A 632 49.31 35.15 3.87
N HIS A 633 48.32 35.61 3.10
CA HIS A 633 48.18 37.06 2.90
C HIS A 633 46.77 37.48 2.40
N ARG A 634 46.11 38.28 3.25
CA ARG A 634 45.17 39.38 2.95
C ARG A 634 43.85 39.08 2.21
N GLU A 635 42.80 38.93 3.01
CA GLU A 635 41.47 39.40 2.64
C GLU A 635 41.43 40.94 2.51
N ILE A 636 40.70 41.45 1.51
CA ILE A 636 40.21 42.84 1.49
C ILE A 636 38.73 42.82 1.86
N LYS A 637 38.38 43.53 2.94
CA LYS A 637 37.00 43.69 3.40
C LYS A 637 36.15 44.44 2.35
N GLN A 638 35.06 43.81 1.90
CA GLN A 638 33.81 44.54 1.65
C GLN A 638 32.67 43.88 2.44
N ARG A 639 31.92 44.71 3.16
CA ARG A 639 30.82 44.30 4.03
C ARG A 639 29.51 44.28 3.23
N MET A 640 28.76 43.17 3.30
CA MET A 640 27.30 43.19 3.44
C MET A 640 26.82 41.88 4.12
N PRO A 641 25.73 41.91 4.90
CA PRO A 641 25.41 40.83 5.85
C PRO A 641 24.66 39.66 5.21
N ARG A 642 24.96 38.43 5.67
CA ARG A 642 24.12 37.25 5.40
C ARG A 642 22.90 37.26 6.34
N LEU A 643 21.69 37.15 5.77
CA LEU A 643 20.45 36.91 6.50
C LEU A 643 20.17 35.40 6.58
N HIS A 644 19.62 34.94 7.72
CA HIS A 644 19.14 33.56 7.88
C HIS A 644 17.83 33.34 7.10
N PRO A 645 17.59 32.12 6.56
CA PRO A 645 16.32 31.75 5.97
C PRO A 645 15.34 31.21 7.02
N THR A 646 14.77 32.09 7.85
CA THR A 646 13.59 31.77 8.65
C THR A 646 12.56 32.90 8.59
N THR A 647 11.39 32.55 8.03
CA THR A 647 10.11 33.31 8.10
C THR A 647 10.04 34.64 7.36
N ILE A 648 9.08 34.75 6.42
CA ILE A 648 8.30 35.93 5.97
C ILE A 648 7.57 35.48 4.66
N LEU A 649 6.25 35.63 4.47
CA LEU A 649 5.26 36.43 5.20
C LEU A 649 3.82 35.87 5.06
N LEU A 650 3.09 35.74 6.17
CA LEU A 650 1.65 36.02 6.21
C LEU A 650 1.50 37.48 6.67
N PHE A 651 0.78 38.30 5.90
CA PHE A 651 0.63 39.75 6.19
C PHE A 651 -0.12 39.98 7.52
N PRO A 652 0.28 40.97 8.35
CA PRO A 652 -0.28 41.12 9.70
C PRO A 652 -1.54 42.00 9.74
N LEU A 653 -2.56 41.50 10.44
CA LEU A 653 -3.63 42.33 11.02
C LEU A 653 -3.16 42.85 12.38
N ARG A 654 -2.91 44.16 12.49
CA ARG A 654 -2.65 44.83 13.77
C ARG A 654 -3.95 44.93 14.59
N VAL A 655 -4.02 44.22 15.71
CA VAL A 655 -4.94 44.53 16.81
C VAL A 655 -4.13 44.66 18.10
N LEU A 656 -4.45 45.71 18.86
CA LEU A 656 -3.72 46.16 20.04
C LEU A 656 -3.95 45.19 21.23
N THR A 657 -2.90 44.59 21.77
CA THR A 657 -2.97 43.81 23.02
C THR A 657 -2.35 44.57 24.19
N ILE A 658 -3.19 44.88 25.18
CA ILE A 658 -2.78 45.44 26.48
C ILE A 658 -2.60 44.25 27.44
N PRO A 659 -1.53 44.19 28.26
CA PRO A 659 -1.28 43.04 29.12
C PRO A 659 -2.25 43.02 30.31
N PHE A 660 -2.96 41.90 30.48
CA PHE A 660 -3.78 41.64 31.67
C PHE A 660 -3.22 40.43 32.43
N THR A 661 -2.41 40.72 33.46
CA THR A 661 -2.14 39.78 34.56
C THR A 661 -2.32 40.52 35.88
N THR A 662 -2.63 39.77 36.94
CA THR A 662 -3.06 40.24 38.28
C THR A 662 -4.45 40.88 38.34
N LEU A 663 -5.44 40.12 38.84
CA LEU A 663 -6.13 40.40 40.11
C LEU A 663 -7.22 39.34 40.39
N ILE A 664 -6.84 38.20 40.99
CA ILE A 664 -7.82 37.34 41.69
C ILE A 664 -7.97 37.89 43.10
N ALA A 665 -8.89 38.82 43.31
CA ALA A 665 -9.39 39.20 44.64
C ALA A 665 -10.73 39.95 44.57
N ARG A 666 -11.76 39.36 45.21
CA ARG A 666 -12.99 40.00 45.72
C ARG A 666 -13.87 40.79 44.73
N ILE A 667 -15.00 40.19 44.33
CA ILE A 667 -16.23 40.91 43.95
C ILE A 667 -17.37 40.46 44.87
N PRO A 668 -18.15 41.36 45.48
CA PRO A 668 -19.19 41.01 46.45
C PRO A 668 -20.48 40.51 45.78
N ILE A 669 -21.20 39.67 46.51
CA ILE A 669 -22.53 39.17 46.17
C ILE A 669 -23.53 40.34 46.16
N LEU A 670 -24.10 40.67 45.00
CA LEU A 670 -25.27 41.56 44.93
C LEU A 670 -26.23 41.20 43.78
N ARG A 671 -27.51 41.39 44.05
CA ARG A 671 -28.65 40.74 43.36
C ARG A 671 -29.05 41.49 42.08
N SER A 672 -28.91 40.85 40.91
CA SER A 672 -29.68 41.20 39.69
C SER A 672 -29.64 40.06 38.65
N ARG A 673 -30.37 38.97 38.91
CA ARG A 673 -30.18 37.68 38.23
C ARG A 673 -31.16 37.39 37.07
N HIS A 674 -31.80 38.41 36.47
CA HIS A 674 -32.86 38.19 35.47
C HIS A 674 -32.86 39.05 34.20
N ARG A 675 -32.08 40.14 34.11
CA ARG A 675 -31.98 40.93 32.84
C ARG A 675 -30.73 40.65 32.00
N ARG A 676 -29.60 40.23 32.59
CA ARG A 676 -28.37 39.88 31.86
C ARG A 676 -28.36 38.49 31.22
N THR A 677 -29.20 37.57 31.68
CA THR A 677 -29.31 36.20 31.14
C THR A 677 -29.90 36.21 29.74
N ARG A 678 -31.00 36.96 29.51
CA ARG A 678 -31.66 37.06 28.18
C ARG A 678 -30.74 37.57 27.07
N THR A 679 -29.91 38.58 27.35
CA THR A 679 -28.95 39.10 26.36
C THR A 679 -27.84 38.09 26.07
N LEU A 680 -27.35 37.36 27.07
CA LEU A 680 -26.31 36.35 26.88
C LEU A 680 -26.83 35.14 26.06
N THR A 681 -28.06 34.69 26.33
CA THR A 681 -28.70 33.60 25.58
C THR A 681 -29.05 33.97 24.14
N MET A 682 -29.25 35.26 23.82
CA MET A 682 -29.46 35.70 22.43
C MET A 682 -28.15 35.97 21.68
N LEU A 683 -27.06 36.31 22.37
CA LEU A 683 -25.75 36.50 21.74
C LEU A 683 -25.02 35.17 21.44
N LEU A 684 -25.25 34.12 22.24
CA LEU A 684 -24.62 32.81 22.04
C LEU A 684 -24.93 32.17 20.67
N PRO A 685 -26.18 32.05 20.19
CA PRO A 685 -26.46 31.51 18.85
C PRO A 685 -25.90 32.40 17.73
N LEU A 686 -25.81 33.71 17.96
CA LEU A 686 -25.23 34.67 17.01
C LEU A 686 -23.70 34.50 16.90
N LEU A 687 -23.02 34.23 18.03
CA LEU A 687 -21.61 33.85 18.08
C LEU A 687 -21.37 32.49 17.39
N VAL A 688 -22.22 31.50 17.65
CA VAL A 688 -22.14 30.18 17.00
C VAL A 688 -22.35 30.30 15.49
N LEU A 689 -23.35 31.06 15.05
CA LEU A 689 -23.58 31.35 13.62
C LEU A 689 -22.38 32.08 13.00
N LEU A 690 -21.77 33.04 13.71
CA LEU A 690 -20.57 33.73 13.25
C LEU A 690 -19.37 32.78 13.13
N LEU A 691 -19.18 31.84 14.06
CA LEU A 691 -18.13 30.83 14.00
C LEU A 691 -18.37 29.81 12.86
N ILE A 692 -19.61 29.39 12.65
CA ILE A 692 -20.00 28.55 11.51
C ILE A 692 -19.72 29.31 10.20
N LEU A 693 -20.08 30.58 10.11
CA LEU A 693 -19.85 31.39 8.91
C LEU A 693 -18.36 31.66 8.68
N LEU A 694 -17.57 31.91 9.72
CA LEU A 694 -16.10 32.07 9.64
C LEU A 694 -15.37 30.80 9.21
N THR A 695 -15.94 29.61 9.45
CA THR A 695 -15.36 28.33 9.03
C THR A 695 -15.85 27.87 7.67
N LEU A 696 -17.15 28.02 7.37
CA LEU A 696 -17.74 27.59 6.10
C LEU A 696 -17.56 28.59 4.95
N LEU A 697 -17.51 29.90 5.21
CA LEU A 697 -17.37 30.91 4.14
C LEU A 697 -16.03 30.80 3.39
N PRO A 698 -14.87 30.61 4.03
CA PRO A 698 -13.61 30.38 3.31
C PRO A 698 -13.66 29.11 2.45
N LEU A 699 -14.22 28.02 2.97
CA LEU A 699 -14.39 26.76 2.22
C LEU A 699 -15.33 26.95 1.02
N TYR A 700 -16.41 27.70 1.18
CA TYR A 700 -17.33 28.04 0.08
C TYR A 700 -16.67 28.95 -0.97
N ILE A 701 -15.82 29.91 -0.56
CA ILE A 701 -15.06 30.78 -1.48
C ILE A 701 -14.00 29.97 -2.24
N ILE A 702 -13.36 28.97 -1.61
CA ILE A 702 -12.43 28.06 -2.29
C ILE A 702 -13.19 27.18 -3.29
N TYR A 703 -14.30 26.57 -2.85
CA TYR A 703 -15.12 25.68 -3.69
C TYR A 703 -15.86 26.42 -4.81
N ARG A 704 -16.17 27.72 -4.64
CA ARG A 704 -16.90 28.52 -5.61
C ARG A 704 -16.40 29.97 -5.63
N PRO A 705 -15.21 30.22 -6.23
CA PRO A 705 -14.57 31.54 -6.18
C PRO A 705 -15.43 32.63 -6.83
N PRO A 706 -15.62 33.78 -6.17
CA PRO A 706 -16.30 34.92 -6.77
C PRO A 706 -15.59 35.39 -8.05
N HIS A 707 -16.33 35.73 -9.10
CA HIS A 707 -15.73 36.16 -10.38
C HIS A 707 -14.80 37.37 -10.25
N ALA A 708 -15.12 38.29 -9.33
CA ALA A 708 -14.26 39.43 -9.01
C ALA A 708 -12.88 39.01 -8.46
N LEU A 709 -12.79 37.87 -7.76
CA LEU A 709 -11.52 37.30 -7.29
C LEU A 709 -10.71 36.72 -8.46
N ILE A 710 -11.34 35.93 -9.34
CA ILE A 710 -10.69 35.39 -10.55
C ILE A 710 -10.18 36.51 -11.44
N ARG A 711 -10.99 37.54 -11.71
CA ARG A 711 -10.57 38.71 -12.49
C ARG A 711 -9.45 39.50 -11.82
N SER A 712 -9.45 39.60 -10.50
CA SER A 712 -8.34 40.22 -9.74
C SER A 712 -7.04 39.42 -9.86
N LEU A 713 -7.12 38.09 -9.82
CA LEU A 713 -5.97 37.20 -10.02
C LEU A 713 -5.44 37.27 -11.46
N ALA A 714 -6.31 37.29 -12.47
CA ALA A 714 -5.95 37.47 -13.87
C ALA A 714 -5.25 38.82 -14.12
N ASN A 715 -5.77 39.91 -13.56
CA ASN A 715 -5.13 41.22 -13.63
C ASN A 715 -3.77 41.27 -12.91
N LYS A 716 -3.60 40.51 -11.82
CA LYS A 716 -2.37 40.46 -11.03
C LYS A 716 -1.28 39.61 -11.69
N TYR A 717 -1.67 38.58 -12.43
CA TYR A 717 -0.79 37.61 -13.09
C TYR A 717 -1.17 37.47 -14.58
N PRO A 718 -0.89 38.50 -15.41
CA PRO A 718 -1.28 38.50 -16.83
C PRO A 718 -0.52 37.47 -17.68
N ASP A 719 0.53 36.88 -17.12
CA ASP A 719 1.27 35.74 -17.64
C ASP A 719 0.59 34.38 -17.39
N THR A 720 -0.50 34.35 -16.61
CA THR A 720 -1.27 33.16 -16.25
C THR A 720 -2.70 33.26 -16.79
N LEU A 721 -3.16 32.23 -17.50
CA LEU A 721 -4.48 32.18 -18.11
C LEU A 721 -5.52 31.58 -17.15
N TRP A 722 -6.40 32.45 -16.64
CA TRP A 722 -7.55 32.08 -15.80
C TRP A 722 -8.86 32.10 -16.59
N GLU A 723 -9.03 33.09 -17.46
CA GLU A 723 -10.17 33.25 -18.36
C GLU A 723 -9.65 33.68 -19.74
N ILE A 724 -10.40 33.38 -20.79
CA ILE A 724 -10.13 33.84 -22.15
C ILE A 724 -10.41 35.36 -22.20
N PRO A 725 -9.48 36.21 -22.68
CA PRO A 725 -9.64 37.66 -22.67
C PRO A 725 -10.56 38.16 -23.80
N LEU A 726 -11.84 37.79 -23.75
CA LEU A 726 -12.85 38.26 -24.71
C LEU A 726 -13.25 39.72 -24.41
N PRO A 727 -13.46 40.56 -25.43
CA PRO A 727 -13.94 41.93 -25.23
C PRO A 727 -15.34 41.94 -24.59
N THR A 728 -15.52 42.78 -23.57
CA THR A 728 -16.79 42.81 -22.81
C THR A 728 -17.96 43.31 -23.64
N THR A 729 -19.04 42.54 -23.67
CA THR A 729 -20.28 42.70 -24.44
C THR A 729 -21.17 43.90 -24.07
N LYS A 730 -20.59 45.03 -23.63
CA LYS A 730 -21.32 46.29 -23.40
C LYS A 730 -21.51 47.13 -24.65
N ASP A 731 -20.57 47.06 -25.60
CA ASP A 731 -20.51 48.02 -26.72
C ASP A 731 -21.04 47.48 -28.06
N THR A 732 -21.39 46.19 -28.15
CA THR A 732 -21.86 45.54 -29.39
C THR A 732 -23.27 44.92 -29.28
N LYS A 733 -24.28 45.76 -28.99
CA LYS A 733 -25.69 45.41 -29.26
C LYS A 733 -25.97 45.41 -30.78
N GLY A 734 -25.47 44.41 -31.52
CA GLY A 734 -25.73 44.38 -32.98
C GLY A 734 -25.27 43.15 -33.77
N LYS A 735 -24.23 42.43 -33.35
CA LYS A 735 -23.77 41.19 -34.02
C LYS A 735 -23.76 40.04 -33.03
N GLY A 736 -24.26 38.87 -33.45
CA GLY A 736 -24.31 37.67 -32.62
C GLY A 736 -22.92 37.04 -32.49
N THR A 737 -22.14 37.50 -31.50
CA THR A 737 -20.91 36.83 -31.08
C THR A 737 -21.27 35.50 -30.40
N GLU A 738 -20.77 34.38 -30.95
CA GLU A 738 -20.93 33.07 -30.32
C GLU A 738 -20.25 33.06 -28.94
N LYS A 739 -20.93 32.55 -27.91
CA LYS A 739 -20.35 32.52 -26.56
C LYS A 739 -19.32 31.39 -26.49
N VAL A 740 -18.05 31.72 -26.46
CA VAL A 740 -16.98 30.71 -26.44
C VAL A 740 -16.59 30.33 -25.00
N ILE A 741 -16.33 29.04 -24.78
CA ILE A 741 -15.60 28.55 -23.60
C ILE A 741 -14.52 27.56 -24.03
N ALA A 742 -13.44 27.48 -23.26
CA ALA A 742 -12.45 26.42 -23.43
C ALA A 742 -12.71 25.27 -22.45
N LEU A 743 -12.70 24.04 -22.94
CA LEU A 743 -12.68 22.84 -22.11
C LEU A 743 -11.27 22.26 -22.04
N THR A 744 -10.82 21.95 -20.83
CA THR A 744 -9.50 21.39 -20.57
C THR A 744 -9.62 20.13 -19.72
N ILE A 745 -8.90 19.08 -20.14
CA ILE A 745 -8.93 17.76 -19.54
C ILE A 745 -7.54 17.43 -19.00
N ASP A 746 -7.40 17.24 -17.69
CA ASP A 746 -6.13 16.97 -17.01
C ASP A 746 -5.90 15.47 -16.80
N ASP A 747 -4.69 15.10 -16.40
CA ASP A 747 -4.23 13.73 -16.17
C ASP A 747 -4.27 12.76 -17.38
N ALA A 748 -4.32 13.28 -18.60
CA ALA A 748 -4.38 12.47 -19.80
C ALA A 748 -2.99 11.86 -20.16
N PRO A 749 -2.93 10.76 -20.93
CA PRO A 749 -4.03 9.88 -21.34
C PRO A 749 -4.33 8.80 -20.29
N SER A 750 -5.61 8.54 -20.01
CA SER A 750 -6.09 7.41 -19.20
C SER A 750 -6.86 6.37 -20.02
N THR A 751 -7.43 5.35 -19.37
CA THR A 751 -8.38 4.41 -19.99
C THR A 751 -9.67 5.09 -20.47
N TYR A 752 -10.04 6.24 -19.91
CA TYR A 752 -11.28 6.97 -20.25
C TYR A 752 -11.10 7.98 -21.39
N THR A 753 -9.86 8.28 -21.81
CA THR A 753 -9.55 9.29 -22.84
C THR A 753 -10.38 9.15 -24.11
N LEU A 754 -10.55 7.90 -24.59
CA LEU A 754 -11.29 7.62 -25.83
C LEU A 754 -12.82 7.75 -25.64
N ASP A 755 -13.35 7.46 -24.45
CA ASP A 755 -14.77 7.70 -24.13
C ASP A 755 -15.07 9.20 -24.04
N ILE A 756 -14.15 9.97 -23.45
CA ILE A 756 -14.19 11.43 -23.43
C ILE A 756 -14.13 11.97 -24.87
N LEU A 757 -13.21 11.48 -25.70
CA LEU A 757 -13.09 11.88 -27.11
C LEU A 757 -14.38 11.62 -27.90
N HIS A 758 -14.94 10.41 -27.83
CA HIS A 758 -16.19 10.07 -28.51
C HIS A 758 -17.34 10.99 -28.09
N LEU A 759 -17.44 11.30 -26.80
CA LEU A 759 -18.48 12.18 -26.28
C LEU A 759 -18.31 13.64 -26.72
N LEU A 760 -17.06 14.13 -26.81
CA LEU A 760 -16.77 15.44 -27.39
C LEU A 760 -17.16 15.52 -28.87
N GLN A 761 -16.83 14.49 -29.66
CA GLN A 761 -17.22 14.38 -31.07
C GLN A 761 -18.74 14.34 -31.25
N GLN A 762 -19.47 13.57 -30.42
CA GLN A 762 -20.94 13.52 -30.45
C GLN A 762 -21.61 14.89 -30.25
N HIS A 763 -20.95 15.81 -29.54
CA HIS A 763 -21.47 17.14 -29.27
C HIS A 763 -20.88 18.25 -30.15
N ASP A 764 -19.97 17.93 -31.08
CA ASP A 764 -19.19 18.90 -31.87
C ASP A 764 -18.42 19.88 -30.97
N ALA A 765 -17.75 19.31 -29.95
CA ALA A 765 -16.93 20.03 -28.99
C ALA A 765 -15.45 19.66 -29.17
N ARG A 766 -14.55 20.61 -28.89
CA ARG A 766 -13.10 20.39 -28.81
C ARG A 766 -12.59 20.71 -27.41
N ALA A 767 -11.47 20.11 -27.04
CA ALA A 767 -10.82 20.32 -25.74
C ALA A 767 -9.29 20.31 -25.87
N THR A 768 -8.61 20.83 -24.85
CA THR A 768 -7.16 20.69 -24.67
C THR A 768 -6.87 19.66 -23.58
N PHE A 769 -6.15 18.60 -23.92
CA PHE A 769 -5.78 17.52 -23.00
C PHE A 769 -4.37 17.78 -22.45
N PHE A 770 -4.26 18.04 -21.15
CA PHE A 770 -2.99 18.23 -20.45
C PHE A 770 -2.39 16.87 -20.09
N LEU A 771 -1.22 16.58 -20.67
CA LEU A 771 -0.60 15.26 -20.60
C LEU A 771 0.37 15.13 -19.44
N ILE A 772 0.21 14.06 -18.65
CA ILE A 772 1.22 13.62 -17.68
C ILE A 772 2.17 12.66 -18.41
N GLY A 773 3.47 13.00 -18.44
CA GLY A 773 4.48 12.26 -19.21
C GLY A 773 4.51 10.77 -18.90
N SER A 774 4.45 10.38 -17.63
CA SER A 774 4.50 8.98 -17.19
C SER A 774 3.23 8.17 -17.52
N GLN A 775 2.16 8.81 -18.03
CA GLN A 775 0.95 8.13 -18.51
C GLN A 775 0.98 7.83 -20.02
N ILE A 776 1.96 8.38 -20.76
CA ILE A 776 2.05 8.25 -22.22
C ILE A 776 2.58 6.88 -22.70
N PRO A 777 3.59 6.25 -22.07
CA PRO A 777 4.18 4.99 -22.57
C PRO A 777 3.15 3.88 -22.81
N GLY A 778 3.06 3.40 -24.05
CA GLY A 778 2.09 2.39 -24.48
C GLY A 778 0.68 2.93 -24.76
N ARG A 779 0.46 4.25 -24.67
CA ARG A 779 -0.80 4.95 -24.97
C ARG A 779 -0.65 5.99 -26.10
N GLU A 780 0.48 6.02 -26.81
CA GLU A 780 0.77 6.97 -27.90
C GLU A 780 -0.32 6.92 -29.00
N GLY A 781 -0.85 5.73 -29.29
CA GLY A 781 -1.99 5.53 -30.20
C GLY A 781 -3.25 6.34 -29.84
N ILE A 782 -3.51 6.55 -28.55
CA ILE A 782 -4.60 7.40 -28.07
C ILE A 782 -4.31 8.88 -28.41
N LEU A 783 -3.08 9.34 -28.20
CA LEU A 783 -2.68 10.71 -28.48
C LEU A 783 -2.72 11.04 -29.98
N HIS A 784 -2.29 10.12 -30.84
CA HIS A 784 -2.49 10.25 -32.29
C HIS A 784 -3.97 10.36 -32.67
N THR A 785 -4.84 9.61 -31.98
CA THR A 785 -6.29 9.63 -32.22
C THR A 785 -6.93 10.94 -31.75
N LEU A 786 -6.52 11.48 -30.59
CA LEU A 786 -6.91 12.81 -30.11
C LEU A 786 -6.56 13.91 -31.13
N VAL A 787 -5.30 13.96 -31.55
CA VAL A 787 -4.78 15.01 -32.45
C VAL A 787 -5.43 14.94 -33.83
N LYS A 788 -5.59 13.73 -34.41
CA LYS A 788 -6.31 13.55 -35.69
C LYS A 788 -7.79 13.91 -35.60
N SER A 789 -8.38 13.83 -34.40
CA SER A 789 -9.75 14.25 -34.11
C SER A 789 -9.92 15.75 -33.83
N GLY A 790 -8.86 16.55 -33.95
CA GLY A 790 -8.89 17.99 -33.74
C GLY A 790 -8.78 18.45 -32.29
N MET A 791 -8.36 17.57 -31.37
CA MET A 791 -8.06 17.94 -29.98
C MET A 791 -6.65 18.55 -29.87
N GLU A 792 -6.47 19.41 -28.88
CA GLU A 792 -5.18 20.06 -28.59
C GLU A 792 -4.47 19.34 -27.43
N LEU A 793 -3.13 19.30 -27.45
CA LEU A 793 -2.33 18.74 -26.36
C LEU A 793 -1.60 19.83 -25.56
N GLY A 794 -1.69 19.77 -24.24
CA GLY A 794 -0.95 20.58 -23.27
C GLY A 794 -0.03 19.72 -22.39
N ASN A 795 0.79 20.35 -21.55
CA ASN A 795 1.80 19.70 -20.71
C ASN A 795 1.42 19.79 -19.21
N HIS A 796 1.42 18.66 -18.51
CA HIS A 796 1.13 18.54 -17.08
C HIS A 796 2.32 17.98 -16.27
N ALA A 797 3.56 18.23 -16.71
CA ALA A 797 4.80 17.67 -16.16
C ALA A 797 4.90 16.13 -16.31
N MET A 798 5.92 15.51 -15.72
CA MET A 798 6.13 14.06 -15.87
C MET A 798 5.20 13.24 -14.98
N HIS A 799 4.84 13.74 -13.80
CA HIS A 799 4.12 13.01 -12.76
C HIS A 799 2.94 13.80 -12.15
N ASP A 800 2.01 13.07 -11.55
CA ASP A 800 0.83 13.60 -10.82
C ASP A 800 1.25 14.13 -9.44
N GLU A 801 1.98 15.25 -9.41
CA GLU A 801 2.48 15.84 -8.17
C GLU A 801 2.46 17.39 -8.18
N PRO A 802 2.51 18.06 -7.01
CA PRO A 802 2.51 19.51 -6.95
C PRO A 802 3.76 20.11 -7.60
N SER A 803 3.64 20.73 -8.77
CA SER A 803 4.81 21.27 -9.49
C SER A 803 5.58 22.35 -8.72
N VAL A 804 5.00 22.92 -7.65
CA VAL A 804 5.65 23.88 -6.75
C VAL A 804 6.63 23.26 -5.76
N SER A 805 6.57 21.94 -5.52
CA SER A 805 7.57 21.20 -4.72
C SER A 805 8.70 20.61 -5.57
N ILE A 806 8.58 20.62 -6.91
CA ILE A 806 9.63 20.20 -7.84
C ILE A 806 10.68 21.31 -7.97
N GLY A 807 11.97 20.95 -8.02
CA GLY A 807 13.07 21.91 -8.26
C GLY A 807 13.11 22.42 -9.71
N GLU A 808 13.62 23.65 -9.92
CA GLU A 808 13.59 24.32 -11.23
C GLU A 808 14.22 23.49 -12.37
N GLU A 809 15.40 22.91 -12.15
CA GLU A 809 16.10 22.07 -13.14
C GLU A 809 15.35 20.76 -13.48
N VAL A 810 14.64 20.19 -12.49
CA VAL A 810 13.87 18.95 -12.67
C VAL A 810 12.60 19.25 -13.45
N LEU A 811 11.86 20.29 -13.08
CA LEU A 811 10.66 20.72 -13.79
C LEU A 811 10.98 21.17 -15.22
N GLU A 812 12.12 21.83 -15.45
CA GLU A 812 12.60 22.21 -16.79
C GLU A 812 12.81 20.97 -17.68
N ARG A 813 13.52 19.96 -17.15
CA ARG A 813 13.76 18.69 -17.86
C ARG A 813 12.46 17.95 -18.18
N GLU A 814 11.56 17.80 -17.20
CA GLU A 814 10.28 17.13 -17.39
C GLU A 814 9.39 17.84 -18.42
N MET A 815 9.28 19.16 -18.33
CA MET A 815 8.53 19.95 -19.30
C MET A 815 9.07 19.76 -20.71
N LEU A 816 10.40 19.78 -20.89
CA LEU A 816 11.03 19.58 -22.20
C LEU A 816 10.85 18.16 -22.74
N GLU A 817 10.90 17.14 -21.88
CA GLU A 817 10.71 15.75 -22.29
C GLU A 817 9.28 15.50 -22.79
N VAL A 818 8.28 15.95 -22.02
CA VAL A 818 6.85 15.86 -22.41
C VAL A 818 6.56 16.69 -23.66
N ASP A 819 7.19 17.86 -23.83
CA ASP A 819 7.08 18.66 -25.06
C ASP A 819 7.60 17.89 -26.29
N GLY A 820 8.75 17.22 -26.14
CA GLY A 820 9.32 16.39 -27.18
C GLY A 820 8.44 15.19 -27.56
N VAL A 821 7.69 14.63 -26.60
CA VAL A 821 6.67 13.62 -26.88
C VAL A 821 5.49 14.23 -27.66
N ILE A 822 4.99 15.39 -27.23
CA ILE A 822 3.89 16.10 -27.90
C ILE A 822 4.26 16.44 -29.36
N ASP A 823 5.46 16.97 -29.60
CA ASP A 823 5.93 17.29 -30.96
C ASP A 823 6.01 16.05 -31.86
N ARG A 824 6.55 14.92 -31.35
CA ARG A 824 6.56 13.64 -32.08
C ARG A 824 5.15 13.16 -32.42
N VAL A 825 4.19 13.28 -31.49
CA VAL A 825 2.79 12.89 -31.74
C VAL A 825 2.17 13.73 -32.85
N TYR A 826 2.37 15.05 -32.87
CA TYR A 826 1.87 15.91 -33.94
C TYR A 826 2.51 15.58 -35.30
N GLU A 827 3.85 15.45 -35.34
CA GLU A 827 4.62 15.11 -36.54
C GLU A 827 4.17 13.77 -37.15
N GLN A 828 4.16 12.69 -36.36
CA GLN A 828 3.76 11.35 -36.80
C GLN A 828 2.27 11.25 -37.15
N SER A 829 1.43 12.14 -36.60
CA SER A 829 0.01 12.21 -36.97
C SER A 829 -0.22 12.90 -38.32
N GLY A 830 0.78 13.60 -38.87
CA GLY A 830 0.66 14.46 -40.05
C GLY A 830 -0.11 15.76 -39.77
N VAL A 831 -0.31 16.12 -38.51
CA VAL A 831 -1.09 17.29 -38.08
C VAL A 831 -0.13 18.37 -37.58
N LYS A 832 -0.23 19.59 -38.12
CA LYS A 832 0.59 20.71 -37.64
C LYS A 832 0.17 21.11 -36.23
N ARG A 833 1.10 21.12 -35.28
CA ARG A 833 0.88 21.65 -33.92
C ARG A 833 0.41 23.13 -34.01
N PRO A 834 -0.61 23.56 -33.25
CA PRO A 834 -1.14 24.92 -33.32
C PRO A 834 -0.07 26.00 -33.10
N ARG A 835 -0.19 27.12 -33.83
CA ARG A 835 0.75 28.26 -33.78
C ARG A 835 0.00 29.58 -33.65
N PHE A 836 0.61 30.56 -33.00
CA PHE A 836 0.15 31.95 -33.02
C PHE A 836 0.45 32.60 -34.38
N GLU A 837 -0.09 33.80 -34.63
CA GLU A 837 0.06 34.53 -35.90
C GLU A 837 1.52 34.89 -36.23
N ASP A 838 2.36 35.05 -35.22
CA ASP A 838 3.82 35.26 -35.33
C ASP A 838 4.60 33.98 -35.71
N GLY A 839 3.90 32.84 -35.84
CA GLY A 839 4.47 31.54 -36.15
C GLY A 839 4.98 30.75 -34.93
N ALA A 840 4.94 31.30 -33.71
CA ALA A 840 5.35 30.59 -32.50
C ALA A 840 4.38 29.45 -32.15
N VAL A 841 4.89 28.33 -31.65
CA VAL A 841 4.07 27.18 -31.23
C VAL A 841 3.25 27.54 -30.00
N LYS A 842 1.94 27.21 -30.00
CA LYS A 842 1.11 27.34 -28.79
C LYS A 842 1.50 26.25 -27.82
N LYS A 843 2.14 26.64 -26.71
CA LYS A 843 2.57 25.74 -25.64
C LYS A 843 1.82 26.08 -24.34
N TRP A 844 1.03 25.12 -23.86
CA TRP A 844 0.23 25.25 -22.64
C TRP A 844 0.83 24.39 -21.55
N PHE A 845 1.06 24.98 -20.37
CA PHE A 845 1.49 24.24 -19.18
C PHE A 845 0.46 24.44 -18.06
N ARG A 846 0.13 23.36 -17.37
CA ARG A 846 -0.66 23.41 -16.13
C ARG A 846 0.20 22.83 -15.00
N PRO A 847 0.48 23.57 -13.92
CA PRO A 847 1.17 23.00 -12.78
C PRO A 847 0.24 22.03 -12.05
N GLY A 848 0.76 20.87 -11.67
CA GLY A 848 0.07 19.95 -10.77
C GLY A 848 -0.28 20.67 -9.45
N SER A 849 -1.45 20.34 -8.88
CA SER A 849 -2.13 21.06 -7.79
C SER A 849 -2.62 22.50 -8.08
N GLY A 850 -2.35 23.07 -9.27
CA GLY A 850 -2.81 24.41 -9.66
C GLY A 850 -2.11 25.59 -8.97
N PHE A 851 -1.11 25.34 -8.11
CA PHE A 851 -0.30 26.39 -7.51
C PHE A 851 0.91 26.73 -8.38
N PHE A 852 1.38 27.98 -8.28
CA PHE A 852 2.59 28.47 -8.95
C PHE A 852 3.29 29.52 -8.09
N ASN A 853 4.54 29.84 -8.42
CA ASN A 853 5.36 30.82 -7.71
C ASN A 853 6.16 31.71 -8.69
N GLY A 854 7.04 32.56 -8.16
CA GLY A 854 7.81 33.52 -8.96
C GLY A 854 8.80 32.86 -9.93
N TRP A 855 9.57 31.86 -9.47
CA TRP A 855 10.58 31.20 -10.30
C TRP A 855 9.93 30.34 -11.39
N MET A 856 8.86 29.63 -11.06
CA MET A 856 8.13 28.78 -12.01
C MET A 856 7.58 29.58 -13.18
N ARG A 857 6.98 30.76 -12.93
CA ARG A 857 6.54 31.64 -14.02
C ARG A 857 7.69 32.08 -14.92
N GLY A 858 8.85 32.39 -14.32
CA GLY A 858 10.08 32.67 -15.06
C GLY A 858 10.50 31.50 -15.95
N LEU A 859 10.59 30.28 -15.40
CA LEU A 859 10.92 29.06 -16.14
C LEU A 859 9.94 28.81 -17.30
N VAL A 860 8.64 28.74 -17.01
CA VAL A 860 7.59 28.46 -17.99
C VAL A 860 7.63 29.50 -19.12
N GLN A 861 7.84 30.79 -18.80
CA GLN A 861 8.00 31.85 -19.78
C GLN A 861 9.28 31.69 -20.63
N ARG A 862 10.43 31.33 -20.03
CA ARG A 862 11.68 31.06 -20.78
C ARG A 862 11.52 29.91 -21.78
N LEU A 863 10.76 28.88 -21.42
CA LEU A 863 10.46 27.73 -22.28
C LEU A 863 9.39 28.02 -23.35
N GLY A 864 8.85 29.25 -23.41
CA GLY A 864 7.85 29.67 -24.40
C GLY A 864 6.42 29.19 -24.11
N TYR A 865 6.12 28.78 -22.87
CA TYR A 865 4.82 28.31 -22.44
C TYR A 865 3.96 29.41 -21.79
N LYS A 866 2.65 29.20 -21.75
CA LYS A 866 1.71 29.93 -20.88
C LYS A 866 1.14 29.01 -19.79
N ILE A 867 1.09 29.49 -18.54
CA ILE A 867 0.43 28.78 -17.44
C ILE A 867 -1.09 28.87 -17.61
N VAL A 868 -1.81 27.76 -17.40
CA VAL A 868 -3.28 27.71 -17.48
C VAL A 868 -3.87 27.07 -16.23
N LEU A 869 -4.72 27.79 -15.50
CA LEU A 869 -5.41 27.29 -14.29
C LEU A 869 -6.93 27.24 -14.42
N GLY A 870 -7.48 28.11 -15.25
CA GLY A 870 -8.91 28.21 -15.49
C GLY A 870 -9.74 28.90 -14.40
N SER A 871 -11.03 29.03 -14.66
CA SER A 871 -11.99 29.79 -13.82
C SER A 871 -13.14 28.95 -13.29
N VAL A 872 -13.31 27.74 -13.82
CA VAL A 872 -14.34 26.79 -13.40
C VAL A 872 -13.68 25.44 -13.13
N TYR A 873 -13.51 25.10 -11.86
CA TYR A 873 -12.99 23.82 -11.40
C TYR A 873 -14.01 23.17 -10.44
N PRO A 874 -14.65 22.05 -10.82
CA PRO A 874 -15.68 21.41 -10.01
C PRO A 874 -15.12 20.57 -8.85
N HIS A 875 -13.80 20.55 -8.62
CA HIS A 875 -13.14 19.64 -7.69
C HIS A 875 -13.41 18.15 -8.00
N ASP A 876 -13.54 17.80 -9.28
CA ASP A 876 -13.85 16.44 -9.74
C ASP A 876 -12.73 15.43 -9.47
N ALA A 877 -11.49 15.87 -9.26
CA ALA A 877 -10.41 15.02 -8.76
C ALA A 877 -10.67 14.51 -7.32
N GLN A 878 -11.43 15.25 -6.50
CA GLN A 878 -11.74 14.90 -5.11
C GLN A 878 -13.21 14.48 -4.90
N ILE A 879 -14.15 14.97 -5.73
CA ILE A 879 -15.59 14.74 -5.60
C ILE A 879 -16.04 13.72 -6.64
N GLY A 880 -16.32 12.50 -6.18
CA GLY A 880 -16.72 11.36 -7.01
C GLY A 880 -18.11 11.44 -7.67
N TRP A 881 -18.84 12.54 -7.49
CA TRP A 881 -20.26 12.63 -7.83
C TRP A 881 -20.50 13.45 -9.11
N ALA A 882 -20.56 12.76 -10.25
CA ALA A 882 -20.77 13.36 -11.58
C ALA A 882 -21.91 14.40 -11.63
N GLY A 883 -23.01 14.17 -10.91
CA GLY A 883 -24.14 15.10 -10.83
C GLY A 883 -23.81 16.44 -10.15
N VAL A 884 -23.00 16.41 -9.09
CA VAL A 884 -22.51 17.61 -8.38
C VAL A 884 -21.50 18.35 -9.25
N ASN A 885 -20.55 17.63 -9.86
CA ASN A 885 -19.53 18.23 -10.71
C ASN A 885 -20.18 18.92 -11.93
N ALA A 886 -21.13 18.24 -12.58
CA ALA A 886 -21.93 18.82 -13.66
C ALA A 886 -22.77 20.01 -13.19
N TRP A 887 -23.39 19.96 -12.01
CA TRP A 887 -24.10 21.11 -11.44
C TRP A 887 -23.18 22.30 -11.18
N HIS A 888 -21.99 22.08 -10.60
CA HIS A 888 -20.98 23.12 -10.38
C HIS A 888 -20.65 23.82 -11.71
N VAL A 889 -20.22 23.07 -12.73
CA VAL A 889 -19.82 23.63 -14.04
C VAL A 889 -20.97 24.43 -14.65
N ARG A 890 -22.19 23.86 -14.72
CA ARG A 890 -23.39 24.53 -15.24
C ARG A 890 -23.81 25.77 -14.43
N SER A 891 -23.35 25.91 -13.19
CA SER A 891 -23.66 27.05 -12.30
C SER A 891 -22.60 28.15 -12.30
N MET A 892 -21.43 27.89 -12.89
CA MET A 892 -20.25 28.77 -12.86
C MET A 892 -19.83 29.25 -14.25
N VAL A 893 -20.03 28.46 -15.30
CA VAL A 893 -19.67 28.80 -16.68
C VAL A 893 -20.32 30.11 -17.14
N ARG A 894 -19.45 30.97 -17.66
CA ARG A 894 -19.74 32.19 -18.43
C ARG A 894 -18.96 32.17 -19.74
N GLU A 895 -19.30 33.08 -20.65
CA GLU A 895 -18.47 33.40 -21.82
C GLU A 895 -17.02 33.70 -21.38
N GLY A 896 -16.05 33.14 -22.09
CA GLY A 896 -14.63 33.23 -21.75
C GLY A 896 -14.16 32.29 -20.64
N SER A 897 -15.02 31.43 -20.09
CA SER A 897 -14.59 30.47 -19.06
C SER A 897 -13.64 29.41 -19.60
N ILE A 898 -12.69 29.01 -18.75
CA ILE A 898 -11.85 27.84 -18.96
C ILE A 898 -12.27 26.81 -17.91
N VAL A 899 -12.80 25.69 -18.38
CA VAL A 899 -13.33 24.60 -17.55
C VAL A 899 -12.29 23.52 -17.39
N VAL A 900 -12.03 23.11 -16.15
CA VAL A 900 -11.09 22.04 -15.79
C VAL A 900 -11.86 20.79 -15.38
N MET A 901 -11.53 19.63 -15.97
CA MET A 901 -12.00 18.30 -15.55
C MET A 901 -10.86 17.28 -15.72
N HIS A 902 -10.92 16.11 -15.10
CA HIS A 902 -9.80 15.15 -15.01
C HIS A 902 -10.10 13.81 -15.71
N ASP A 903 -9.22 13.35 -16.60
CA ASP A 903 -9.37 12.16 -17.45
C ASP A 903 -9.48 10.87 -16.63
N ARG A 904 -8.60 10.68 -15.63
CA ARG A 904 -8.43 9.45 -14.82
C ARG A 904 -9.60 9.08 -13.90
N ARG A 905 -10.78 9.67 -14.08
CA ARG A 905 -11.95 9.51 -13.20
C ARG A 905 -13.15 8.97 -13.98
N SER A 906 -13.68 7.82 -13.55
CA SER A 906 -14.85 7.17 -14.18
C SER A 906 -16.09 8.08 -14.27
N TRP A 907 -16.24 8.99 -13.31
CA TRP A 907 -17.35 9.96 -13.26
C TRP A 907 -17.17 11.17 -14.20
N THR A 908 -16.01 11.40 -14.81
CA THR A 908 -15.78 12.53 -15.73
C THR A 908 -16.58 12.36 -17.02
N VAL A 909 -16.64 11.15 -17.58
CA VAL A 909 -17.44 10.83 -18.77
C VAL A 909 -18.93 11.12 -18.52
N GLU A 910 -19.46 10.70 -17.36
CA GLU A 910 -20.84 10.99 -16.97
C GLU A 910 -21.07 12.47 -16.63
N GLY A 911 -20.07 13.16 -16.07
CA GLY A 911 -20.10 14.59 -15.83
C GLY A 911 -20.22 15.38 -17.14
N LEU A 912 -19.37 15.08 -18.12
CA LEU A 912 -19.40 15.69 -19.46
C LEU A 912 -20.73 15.39 -20.18
N ARG A 913 -21.27 14.16 -20.04
CA ARG A 913 -22.55 13.75 -20.63
C ARG A 913 -23.73 14.62 -20.13
N ARG A 914 -23.64 15.14 -18.91
CA ARG A 914 -24.62 16.07 -18.31
C ARG A 914 -24.31 17.55 -18.56
N VAL A 915 -23.09 17.89 -18.96
CA VAL A 915 -22.62 19.27 -19.16
C VAL A 915 -22.74 19.71 -20.62
N LEU A 916 -22.21 18.94 -21.57
CA LEU A 916 -22.09 19.33 -22.98
C LEU A 916 -23.45 19.65 -23.64
N PRO A 917 -24.55 18.89 -23.45
CA PRO A 917 -25.86 19.24 -24.02
C PRO A 917 -26.37 20.59 -23.51
N VAL A 918 -26.26 20.84 -22.21
CA VAL A 918 -26.76 22.07 -21.55
C VAL A 918 -25.94 23.29 -21.95
N LEU A 919 -24.64 23.13 -22.22
CA LEU A 919 -23.82 24.21 -22.77
C LEU A 919 -24.23 24.57 -24.19
N LYS A 920 -24.44 23.56 -25.06
CA LYS A 920 -24.89 23.75 -26.44
C LYS A 920 -26.28 24.41 -26.49
N GLU A 921 -27.21 23.97 -25.65
CA GLU A 921 -28.55 24.57 -25.49
C GLU A 921 -28.49 26.05 -25.07
N ARG A 922 -27.54 26.43 -24.21
CA ARG A 922 -27.32 27.81 -23.75
C ARG A 922 -26.57 28.69 -24.77
N GLY A 923 -26.26 28.15 -25.95
CA GLY A 923 -25.54 28.82 -27.03
C GLY A 923 -24.04 28.96 -26.77
N TYR A 924 -23.43 28.08 -25.98
CA TYR A 924 -21.99 28.03 -25.80
C TYR A 924 -21.32 27.10 -26.82
N ARG A 925 -20.26 27.59 -27.45
CA ARG A 925 -19.33 26.78 -28.26
C ARG A 925 -18.17 26.33 -27.38
N VAL A 926 -17.94 25.02 -27.34
CA VAL A 926 -16.91 24.39 -26.50
C VAL A 926 -15.70 24.06 -27.37
N VAL A 927 -14.59 24.75 -27.15
CA VAL A 927 -13.39 24.68 -28.00
C VAL A 927 -12.12 24.36 -27.20
N SER A 928 -11.00 24.14 -27.89
CA SER A 928 -9.67 24.08 -27.28
C SER A 928 -9.16 25.47 -26.89
N LEU A 929 -8.16 25.54 -26.00
CA LEU A 929 -7.51 26.79 -25.60
C LEU A 929 -6.92 27.54 -26.80
N GLY A 930 -6.26 26.83 -27.71
CA GLY A 930 -5.69 27.41 -28.92
C GLY A 930 -6.71 28.11 -29.81
N GLU A 931 -7.88 27.50 -30.01
CA GLU A 931 -8.98 28.06 -30.80
C GLU A 931 -9.69 29.21 -30.06
N ALA A 932 -9.92 29.07 -28.75
CA ALA A 932 -10.48 30.15 -27.92
C ALA A 932 -9.63 31.43 -27.97
N MET A 933 -8.29 31.29 -27.95
CA MET A 933 -7.37 32.42 -28.02
C MET A 933 -7.31 33.07 -29.41
N GLU A 934 -7.50 32.31 -30.49
CA GLU A 934 -7.64 32.89 -31.85
C GLU A 934 -8.89 33.76 -31.95
N ILE A 935 -10.03 33.28 -31.43
CA ILE A 935 -11.30 34.02 -31.44
C ILE A 935 -11.18 35.31 -30.62
N ALA A 936 -10.52 35.26 -29.46
CA ALA A 936 -10.26 36.43 -28.63
C ALA A 936 -9.37 37.47 -29.33
N ASN A 937 -8.29 37.02 -29.98
CA ASN A 937 -7.39 37.90 -30.74
C ASN A 937 -8.12 38.54 -31.93
N ALA A 938 -8.86 37.76 -32.73
CA ALA A 938 -9.62 38.26 -33.87
C ALA A 938 -10.70 39.29 -33.45
N ALA A 939 -11.38 39.05 -32.34
CA ALA A 939 -12.34 40.01 -31.78
C ALA A 939 -11.68 41.31 -31.27
N SER A 940 -10.40 41.27 -30.91
CA SER A 940 -9.63 42.47 -30.50
C SER A 940 -9.11 43.30 -31.67
N THR A 941 -8.81 42.67 -32.82
CA THR A 941 -8.32 43.37 -34.02
C THR A 941 -9.42 44.01 -34.86
N ASP A 942 -10.64 43.45 -34.87
CA ASP A 942 -11.78 44.01 -35.61
C ASP A 942 -12.33 45.29 -34.95
N GLY A 943 -12.19 45.42 -33.62
CA GLY A 943 -12.60 46.62 -32.87
C GLY A 943 -11.67 47.83 -32.98
N GLY A 944 -10.54 47.71 -33.69
CA GLY A 944 -9.55 48.78 -33.87
C GLY A 944 -9.63 49.53 -35.21
N LYS A 945 -10.74 49.41 -35.95
CA LYS A 945 -10.89 49.89 -37.33
C LYS A 945 -12.05 50.87 -37.59
N GLU A 946 -12.73 51.36 -36.55
CA GLU A 946 -13.83 52.32 -36.68
C GLU A 946 -13.50 53.77 -36.20
N ASP A 947 -12.26 54.03 -35.74
CA ASP A 947 -11.77 55.37 -35.38
C ASP A 947 -10.61 55.81 -36.30
N ASP A 948 -10.91 56.22 -37.54
CA ASP A 948 -10.06 57.06 -38.44
C ASP A 948 -10.93 57.77 -39.51
#